data_AF-A0A7W1NC42-F1
#
_entry.id   AF-A0A7W1NC42-F1
#
_cell.length_a   1.000
_cell.length_b   1.000
_cell.length_c   1.000
_cell.angle_alpha   90.00
_cell.angle_beta   90.00
_cell.angle_gamma   90.00
#
_symmetry.space_group_name_H-M   'P 1'
#
loop_
_entity.id
_entity.type
_entity.pdbx_description
1 polymer ?
#
loop_
_entity_poly.entity_id
_entity_poly.type
_entity_poly.pdbx_seq_one_letter_code
_entity_poly.pdbx_strand_id
1 'polypeptide(L)'
;MSAADPGTPIFNGRDLAGWDGDPRFWSVADGAIVGRTTAQVPTAENTFLIWRDGEVDDFELTLSYRIEGGNSGIQYRSTDLGGWVVGGYQADCEDGDEWSGCLYEERGRGVLAPRGTRITVGPDGRPRDAAIIGDKAALMTSIDRAGWNRYRITARGHRLTHAINDVAMSEVIDEQPDKRRRSGVLALQLHAGPPMTVRFTDIRLKRLPLENAKKIVLVAGEASHGDGEHEFPAGVHCLRRCLDGVPGVIAADYYHGWPADPTAWDNADAVLFYMDGGGGHPIVQDERLQTLAALMKRGVGMACVHYACEVPAERGGAELKDWIGGYYETGWSINPHWDADFSEIPDHPITRGVRPFTINDEWYFNMRFRDPQDRVTWLLRATPPDATRGTDETRRHPGRSEITSWAAERTDGGRGFGFTGGHFHRNWAQADFRRLVLNALLWTAHVEVPANGVESAPSDDDMNRRLRNRPTSQAPAGAPDVAGAAFVSPIVREGTVDIDVDLADAKGLWLVVDDGGNGYGCDWADWIEPRVVTDSGEVKLTDLTWTAGWTGWGQPRVGLNCEGGALKVGGQPVAYGIGVHADSLLRYDLPAGAKRFVARAGIDNGGTDQRGGAAVRFLVFTSEPKIAAGPRQRPSGAQTPDDTLVLMDVADGCAVGLFAHEPMLTNPTNIDVDHRGRVWVTEGMNYRQWHGTRPEGDRIVILEDADGDGRAEKSTVFYQGKDIDAALGICVLGDKVIVSRSPHILVFTDADGDDRPEKKEILFAGIGGEQHDHGAHAVVFGPDGRLYFNVGNNGERLRARDGAELRDRAGNVVDGRGQPYRQGMVFRCELDGSGLETLGWNFRNNYEVCVDSFGTLWQSDNDDDGNQGVRINYVMEYGNFGYVDEMTGAGWNDDRTGIEAEIPRRHWHQDDPGVVPNLLLTGGGSPTGICVYEGDLLPAVFRGQLVHTDAGPNTCRAYPVTASGAGWSARMVDLLTADDSWYRPSDCCVGPDGSLYVADWYDPGVGGHAMGDNTPATMRGRIYRVAPTGHKPDAGAIDVATPDGAVAALRSPNQAARFLGWRALSGFGVAAQPALVELWGDADPRLRARALWLLAALPDQAQRWIDAGATEGDPDLRVVALRIARQRGDDVVTLVERLIDDPSA
;
A
#
# COMPACT_ATOMS: atom_id res chain seq x y z
N MET A 1 33.93 6.56 44.87
CA MET A 1 32.91 7.00 43.89
C MET A 1 32.35 5.73 43.30
N SER A 2 31.10 5.36 43.59
CA SER A 2 30.50 4.16 42.99
C SER A 2 30.51 4.33 41.48
N ALA A 3 30.97 3.31 40.74
CA ALA A 3 30.87 3.30 39.29
C ALA A 3 29.41 3.57 38.92
N ALA A 4 29.14 4.72 38.30
CA ALA A 4 27.80 5.08 37.89
C ALA A 4 27.32 4.04 36.87
N ASP A 5 26.13 3.49 37.12
CA ASP A 5 25.45 2.59 36.19
C ASP A 5 25.38 3.25 34.79
N PRO A 6 26.05 2.66 33.78
CA PRO A 6 26.27 3.28 32.48
C PRO A 6 25.04 3.27 31.56
N GLY A 7 23.90 2.73 32.01
CA GLY A 7 22.69 2.59 31.19
C GLY A 7 22.72 1.36 30.29
N THR A 8 21.56 1.06 29.69
CA THR A 8 21.33 -0.12 28.84
C THR A 8 21.70 0.19 27.39
N PRO A 9 22.49 -0.64 26.70
CA PRO A 9 22.79 -0.44 25.29
C PRO A 9 21.53 -0.63 24.42
N ILE A 10 21.32 0.30 23.48
CA ILE A 10 20.19 0.25 22.51
C ILE A 10 20.65 0.08 21.05
N PHE A 11 21.96 -0.08 20.84
CA PHE A 11 22.55 -0.45 19.56
C PHE A 11 23.37 -1.72 19.74
N ASN A 12 23.16 -2.69 18.86
CA ASN A 12 23.75 -4.03 19.00
C ASN A 12 25.20 -4.12 18.51
N GLY A 13 25.72 -3.08 17.84
CA GLY A 13 27.09 -3.02 17.33
C GLY A 13 27.35 -3.86 16.07
N ARG A 14 26.34 -4.43 15.43
CA ARG A 14 26.48 -5.36 14.30
C ARG A 14 25.70 -4.92 13.06
N ASP A 15 24.46 -4.49 13.24
CA ASP A 15 23.56 -4.10 12.17
C ASP A 15 22.57 -3.03 12.67
N LEU A 16 21.71 -2.55 11.78
CA LEU A 16 20.70 -1.53 12.12
C LEU A 16 19.40 -2.14 12.67
N ALA A 17 19.41 -3.36 13.23
CA ALA A 17 18.20 -3.89 13.86
C ALA A 17 17.70 -2.95 14.97
N GLY A 18 16.41 -2.60 14.90
CA GLY A 18 15.79 -1.60 15.77
C GLY A 18 15.97 -0.15 15.31
N TRP A 19 16.63 0.10 14.18
CA TRP A 19 16.88 1.42 13.61
C TRP A 19 16.41 1.48 12.15
N ASP A 20 15.78 2.59 11.77
CA ASP A 20 15.17 2.77 10.45
C ASP A 20 15.56 4.14 9.87
N GLY A 21 16.11 4.14 8.66
CA GLY A 21 16.66 5.30 8.00
C GLY A 21 16.95 4.98 6.54
N ASP A 22 17.23 6.02 5.74
CA ASP A 22 17.53 5.85 4.32
C ASP A 22 18.79 4.99 4.12
N PRO A 23 18.69 3.80 3.50
CA PRO A 23 19.80 2.86 3.37
C PRO A 23 20.92 3.40 2.46
N ARG A 24 20.67 4.45 1.68
CA ARG A 24 21.71 5.14 0.89
C ARG A 24 22.75 5.82 1.78
N PHE A 25 22.35 6.23 2.97
CA PHE A 25 23.16 7.09 3.83
C PHE A 25 23.63 6.41 5.12
N TRP A 26 22.90 5.39 5.58
CA TRP A 26 23.14 4.74 6.87
C TRP A 26 23.61 3.31 6.72
N SER A 27 24.65 2.95 7.46
CA SER A 27 25.22 1.60 7.52
C SER A 27 25.86 1.34 8.89
N VAL A 28 26.36 0.12 9.12
CA VAL A 28 27.20 -0.20 10.28
C VAL A 28 28.60 -0.58 9.79
N ALA A 29 29.62 0.04 10.40
CA ALA A 29 31.02 -0.32 10.17
C ALA A 29 31.80 -0.20 11.48
N ASP A 30 32.71 -1.15 11.72
CA ASP A 30 33.58 -1.18 12.90
C ASP A 30 32.85 -1.05 14.26
N GLY A 31 31.64 -1.62 14.36
CA GLY A 31 30.82 -1.54 15.57
C GLY A 31 30.21 -0.16 15.84
N ALA A 32 30.14 0.70 14.83
CA ALA A 32 29.51 2.01 14.87
C ALA A 32 28.44 2.15 13.79
N ILE A 33 27.37 2.89 14.10
CA ILE A 33 26.45 3.42 13.10
C ILE A 33 27.21 4.48 12.31
N VAL A 34 27.19 4.40 10.99
CA VAL A 34 27.85 5.34 10.08
C VAL A 34 26.80 6.00 9.19
N GLY A 35 26.67 7.31 9.32
CA GLY A 35 25.93 8.17 8.40
C GLY A 35 26.90 8.86 7.45
N ARG A 36 26.66 8.82 6.13
CA ARG A 36 27.55 9.43 5.14
C ARG A 36 26.80 10.08 3.98
N THR A 37 27.18 11.31 3.66
CA THR A 37 26.84 11.98 2.39
C THR A 37 28.10 12.21 1.56
N THR A 38 27.97 12.12 0.24
CA THR A 38 29.09 12.38 -0.69
C THR A 38 28.69 13.43 -1.72
N ALA A 39 29.64 13.92 -2.52
CA ALA A 39 29.31 14.85 -3.60
C ALA A 39 28.41 14.19 -4.66
N GLN A 40 28.53 12.87 -4.83
CA GLN A 40 27.76 12.06 -5.78
C GLN A 40 26.40 11.65 -5.21
N VAL A 41 26.32 11.47 -3.89
CA VAL A 41 25.09 11.10 -3.17
C VAL A 41 24.84 12.15 -2.08
N PRO A 42 24.39 13.36 -2.44
CA PRO A 42 24.00 14.37 -1.48
C PRO A 42 22.60 14.06 -0.92
N THR A 43 22.27 14.67 0.23
CA THR A 43 20.88 14.76 0.68
C THR A 43 20.36 16.18 0.47
N ALA A 44 19.14 16.31 -0.08
CA ALA A 44 18.51 17.60 -0.36
C ALA A 44 17.93 18.26 0.91
N GLU A 45 17.52 17.45 1.88
CA GLU A 45 17.00 17.86 3.18
C GLU A 45 17.65 17.03 4.30
N ASN A 46 17.49 17.46 5.56
CA ASN A 46 17.96 16.68 6.71
C ASN A 46 17.23 15.34 6.74
N THR A 47 17.98 14.25 6.89
CA THR A 47 17.47 12.88 6.99
C THR A 47 17.95 12.24 8.28
N PHE A 48 17.18 11.30 8.81
CA PHE A 48 17.40 10.76 10.15
C PHE A 48 17.37 9.23 10.18
N LEU A 49 18.22 8.64 11.02
CA LEU A 49 18.11 7.25 11.43
C LEU A 49 17.36 7.19 12.75
N ILE A 50 16.13 6.69 12.72
CA ILE A 50 15.17 6.70 13.82
C ILE A 50 15.25 5.37 14.58
N TRP A 51 15.36 5.42 15.91
CA TRP A 51 15.24 4.22 16.74
C TRP A 51 13.78 3.81 16.85
N ARG A 52 13.46 2.60 16.38
CA ARG A 52 12.09 2.07 16.23
C ARG A 52 11.64 1.16 17.37
N ASP A 53 12.56 0.69 18.21
CA ASP A 53 12.18 -0.22 19.30
C ASP A 53 11.41 0.50 20.43
N GLY A 54 11.50 1.83 20.53
CA GLY A 54 10.75 2.60 21.52
C GLY A 54 10.95 4.12 21.47
N GLU A 55 10.29 4.82 22.40
CA GLU A 55 10.39 6.27 22.60
C GLU A 55 11.12 6.63 23.90
N VAL A 56 11.68 7.83 23.98
CA VAL A 56 12.39 8.34 25.17
C VAL A 56 11.54 9.34 25.96
N ASP A 57 11.50 9.20 27.30
CA ASP A 57 10.75 10.04 28.26
C ASP A 57 11.71 10.89 29.13
N ASP A 58 11.74 10.78 30.47
CA ASP A 58 12.84 11.32 31.28
C ASP A 58 14.01 10.33 31.25
N PHE A 59 15.16 10.75 30.72
CA PHE A 59 16.29 9.86 30.46
C PHE A 59 17.65 10.57 30.59
N GLU A 60 18.69 9.76 30.72
CA GLU A 60 20.06 10.11 30.39
C GLU A 60 20.51 9.21 29.22
N LEU A 61 20.93 9.84 28.12
CA LEU A 61 21.51 9.16 26.97
C LEU A 61 23.00 9.48 26.95
N THR A 62 23.82 8.45 26.84
CA THR A 62 25.24 8.63 26.52
C THR A 62 25.57 7.90 25.24
N LEU A 63 26.37 8.53 24.38
CA LEU A 63 26.92 7.92 23.18
C LEU A 63 28.26 8.54 22.85
N SER A 64 29.05 7.84 22.06
CA SER A 64 30.27 8.37 21.47
C SER A 64 30.01 8.74 20.02
N TYR A 65 30.42 9.93 19.61
CA TYR A 65 30.34 10.37 18.23
C TYR A 65 31.72 10.78 17.68
N ARG A 66 31.88 10.64 16.37
CA ARG A 66 32.96 11.23 15.60
C ARG A 66 32.42 11.73 14.28
N ILE A 67 32.78 12.93 13.89
CA ILE A 67 32.26 13.60 12.69
C ILE A 67 33.42 14.15 11.85
N GLU A 68 33.30 14.03 10.54
CA GLU A 68 34.25 14.51 9.54
C GLU A 68 33.46 15.27 8.48
N GLY A 69 33.64 16.59 8.42
CA GLY A 69 32.84 17.49 7.59
C GLY A 69 31.41 17.69 8.11
N GLY A 70 30.84 18.87 7.84
CA GLY A 70 29.41 19.14 8.03
C GLY A 70 28.93 19.26 9.48
N ASN A 71 27.62 19.07 9.64
CA ASN A 71 26.86 19.20 10.89
C ASN A 71 25.94 17.98 11.05
N SER A 72 25.71 17.54 12.28
CA SER A 72 24.83 16.44 12.66
C SER A 72 24.17 16.77 14.00
N GLY A 73 23.31 15.86 14.46
CA GLY A 73 22.63 16.04 15.72
C GLY A 73 21.96 14.76 16.19
N ILE A 74 21.65 14.76 17.49
CA ILE A 74 20.93 13.69 18.16
C ILE A 74 19.56 14.26 18.54
N GLN A 75 18.53 13.77 17.87
CA GLN A 75 17.14 14.14 18.09
C GLN A 75 16.55 13.31 19.21
N TYR A 76 15.83 13.94 20.14
CA TYR A 76 15.19 13.26 21.26
C TYR A 76 13.87 13.92 21.63
N ARG A 77 12.95 13.14 22.22
CA ARG A 77 11.55 13.55 22.46
C ARG A 77 10.92 14.21 21.23
N SER A 78 11.32 13.74 20.07
CA SER A 78 10.96 14.32 18.78
C SER A 78 9.69 13.66 18.24
N THR A 79 9.10 14.25 17.22
CA THR A 79 7.98 13.69 16.48
C THR A 79 8.50 13.17 15.14
N ASP A 80 8.17 11.92 14.82
CA ASP A 80 8.36 11.38 13.47
C ASP A 80 7.32 11.97 12.51
N LEU A 81 7.80 12.62 11.45
CA LEU A 81 6.98 13.29 10.44
C LEU A 81 6.83 12.44 9.16
N GLY A 82 7.39 11.22 9.13
CA GLY A 82 7.42 10.34 7.98
C GLY A 82 8.60 10.61 7.05
N GLY A 83 8.89 9.67 6.15
CA GLY A 83 9.97 9.81 5.17
C GLY A 83 11.36 10.00 5.79
N TRP A 84 11.60 9.41 6.96
CA TRP A 84 12.83 9.58 7.76
C TRP A 84 13.12 11.03 8.17
N VAL A 85 12.08 11.85 8.33
CA VAL A 85 12.17 13.23 8.81
C VAL A 85 11.60 13.32 10.22
N VAL A 86 12.32 13.98 11.14
CA VAL A 86 11.85 14.21 12.51
C VAL A 86 11.92 15.69 12.88
N GLY A 87 11.07 16.12 13.82
CA GLY A 87 11.08 17.48 14.37
C GLY A 87 11.00 17.46 15.90
N GLY A 88 11.78 18.32 16.57
CA GLY A 88 11.89 18.32 18.03
C GLY A 88 13.26 18.72 18.54
N TYR A 89 13.55 18.40 19.81
CA TYR A 89 14.81 18.81 20.44
C TYR A 89 16.01 18.06 19.86
N GLN A 90 17.03 18.83 19.49
CA GLN A 90 18.28 18.36 18.92
C GLN A 90 19.48 18.77 19.78
N ALA A 91 20.36 17.79 20.03
CA ALA A 91 21.69 18.02 20.54
C ALA A 91 22.69 18.01 19.37
N ASP A 92 23.20 19.19 19.00
CA ASP A 92 24.05 19.34 17.81
C ASP A 92 25.48 18.87 18.04
N CYS A 93 26.07 18.28 17.00
CA CYS A 93 27.48 17.94 16.88
C CYS A 93 27.99 18.20 15.45
N GLU A 94 29.16 18.81 15.30
CA GLU A 94 29.70 19.24 14.01
C GLU A 94 31.23 19.14 13.97
N ASP A 95 31.80 19.28 12.78
CA ASP A 95 33.23 19.49 12.54
C ASP A 95 33.62 21.00 12.50
N GLY A 96 32.66 21.87 12.84
CA GLY A 96 32.79 23.33 12.89
C GLY A 96 33.07 23.91 14.30
N ASP A 97 32.77 25.21 14.46
CA ASP A 97 33.00 25.99 15.69
C ASP A 97 31.74 26.63 16.29
N GLU A 98 30.58 26.47 15.68
CA GLU A 98 29.35 27.18 16.05
C GLU A 98 28.36 26.32 16.85
N TRP A 99 27.99 25.15 16.33
CA TRP A 99 26.81 24.38 16.73
C TRP A 99 27.07 23.33 17.82
N SER A 100 28.25 22.70 17.88
CA SER A 100 28.49 21.58 18.81
C SER A 100 28.13 21.93 20.26
N GLY A 101 27.24 21.17 20.89
CA GLY A 101 26.79 21.42 22.27
C GLY A 101 25.63 22.42 22.42
N CYS A 102 25.11 22.95 21.31
CA CYS A 102 23.87 23.73 21.27
C CYS A 102 22.65 22.84 21.57
N LEU A 103 21.58 23.45 22.08
CA LEU A 103 20.25 22.88 22.06
C LEU A 103 19.40 23.60 21.01
N TYR A 104 19.10 22.90 19.93
CA TYR A 104 18.30 23.35 18.81
C TYR A 104 16.94 22.63 18.82
N GLU A 105 15.94 23.20 18.17
CA GLU A 105 14.64 22.57 17.95
C GLU A 105 14.35 22.51 16.45
N GLU A 106 14.57 21.33 15.88
CA GLU A 106 14.41 21.04 14.46
C GLU A 106 12.95 21.14 14.03
N ARG A 107 12.73 21.85 12.90
CA ARG A 107 11.39 22.23 12.41
C ARG A 107 10.50 22.90 13.47
N GLY A 108 11.11 23.52 14.49
CA GLY A 108 10.44 24.19 15.59
C GLY A 108 10.95 25.62 15.79
N ARG A 109 11.25 25.97 17.04
CA ARG A 109 11.66 27.31 17.47
C ARG A 109 13.11 27.66 17.10
N GLY A 110 13.87 26.73 16.54
CA GLY A 110 15.28 26.92 16.23
C GLY A 110 16.16 26.85 17.47
N VAL A 111 17.17 27.72 17.60
CA VAL A 111 18.11 27.69 18.72
C VAL A 111 17.41 28.06 20.03
N LEU A 112 17.30 27.11 20.96
CA LEU A 112 16.75 27.33 22.30
C LEU A 112 17.84 27.75 23.30
N ALA A 113 19.03 27.14 23.23
CA ALA A 113 20.19 27.54 24.01
C ALA A 113 21.50 27.36 23.22
N PRO A 114 22.19 28.45 22.87
CA PRO A 114 23.55 28.36 22.35
C PRO A 114 24.51 27.70 23.35
N ARG A 115 25.61 27.12 22.86
CA ARG A 115 26.71 26.65 23.71
C ARG A 115 27.15 27.75 24.69
N GLY A 116 27.40 27.36 25.94
CA GLY A 116 27.81 28.24 27.04
C GLY A 116 26.67 28.93 27.77
N THR A 117 25.41 28.60 27.47
CA THR A 117 24.25 29.25 28.09
C THR A 117 23.32 28.27 28.80
N ARG A 118 22.67 28.78 29.86
CA ARG A 118 21.47 28.22 30.47
C ARG A 118 20.32 29.18 30.18
N ILE A 119 19.21 28.69 29.64
CA ILE A 119 18.05 29.51 29.28
C ILE A 119 16.76 28.87 29.78
N THR A 120 15.87 29.67 30.35
CA THR A 120 14.47 29.26 30.62
C THR A 120 13.60 29.78 29.49
N VAL A 121 12.92 28.92 28.74
CA VAL A 121 11.92 29.34 27.76
C VAL A 121 10.62 29.58 28.51
N GLY A 122 10.17 30.83 28.58
CA GLY A 122 8.95 31.19 29.30
C GLY A 122 7.68 30.67 28.62
N PRO A 123 6.52 30.75 29.28
CA PRO A 123 5.24 30.29 28.74
C PRO A 123 4.83 30.95 27.41
N ASP A 124 5.37 32.13 27.11
CA ASP A 124 5.17 32.89 25.86
C ASP A 124 6.20 32.54 24.76
N GLY A 125 7.02 31.50 24.97
CA GLY A 125 8.07 31.06 24.06
C GLY A 125 9.31 31.95 24.05
N ARG A 126 9.37 32.99 24.91
CA ARG A 126 10.50 33.92 24.97
C ARG A 126 11.56 33.46 25.97
N PRO A 127 12.86 33.66 25.68
CA PRO A 127 13.92 33.32 26.62
C PRO A 127 13.89 34.22 27.86
N ARG A 128 14.10 33.62 29.03
CA ARG A 128 14.18 34.23 30.36
C ARG A 128 15.37 33.64 31.13
N ASP A 129 15.82 34.38 32.13
CA ASP A 129 16.86 33.94 33.07
C ASP A 129 18.13 33.40 32.41
N ALA A 130 18.52 34.00 31.27
CA ALA A 130 19.70 33.61 30.53
C ALA A 130 20.97 33.80 31.38
N ALA A 131 21.67 32.70 31.65
CA ALA A 131 22.91 32.69 32.41
C ALA A 131 24.06 32.15 31.55
N ILE A 132 25.23 32.77 31.64
CA ILE A 132 26.45 32.27 31.02
C ILE A 132 27.04 31.20 31.95
N ILE A 133 27.14 29.97 31.45
CA ILE A 133 27.70 28.80 32.18
C ILE A 133 29.11 28.43 31.71
N GLY A 134 29.57 29.02 30.60
CA GLY A 134 30.94 28.88 30.12
C GLY A 134 31.20 29.78 28.91
N ASP A 135 32.47 30.11 28.67
CA ASP A 135 32.88 30.82 27.47
C ASP A 135 32.83 29.89 26.24
N LYS A 136 32.23 30.35 25.14
CA LYS A 136 32.01 29.52 23.93
C LYS A 136 33.29 28.94 23.35
N ALA A 137 34.37 29.72 23.31
CA ALA A 137 35.64 29.30 22.73
C ALA A 137 36.39 28.36 23.69
N ALA A 138 36.36 28.65 24.99
CA ALA A 138 36.92 27.76 26.00
C ALA A 138 36.23 26.39 26.02
N LEU A 139 34.90 26.34 25.89
CA LEU A 139 34.15 25.08 25.83
C LEU A 139 34.47 24.26 24.57
N MET A 140 34.76 24.90 23.43
CA MET A 140 35.19 24.16 22.23
C MET A 140 36.50 23.40 22.42
N THR A 141 37.37 23.85 23.34
CA THR A 141 38.65 23.17 23.62
C THR A 141 38.48 21.80 24.28
N SER A 142 37.28 21.47 24.80
CA SER A 142 37.01 20.15 25.37
C SER A 142 36.51 19.14 24.33
N ILE A 143 36.39 19.50 23.06
CA ILE A 143 35.96 18.62 21.96
C ILE A 143 37.19 18.21 21.14
N ASP A 144 37.44 16.90 21.03
CA ASP A 144 38.50 16.35 20.19
C ASP A 144 37.99 16.19 18.76
N ARG A 145 38.37 17.11 17.87
CA ARG A 145 37.90 17.09 16.47
C ARG A 145 38.34 15.86 15.67
N ALA A 146 39.49 15.28 16.00
CA ALA A 146 40.04 14.13 15.26
C ALA A 146 39.61 12.78 15.88
N GLY A 147 39.06 12.82 17.10
CA GLY A 147 38.79 11.66 17.92
C GLY A 147 37.31 11.39 18.17
N TRP A 148 37.06 10.46 19.09
CA TRP A 148 35.74 10.16 19.60
C TRP A 148 35.40 11.09 20.76
N ASN A 149 34.19 11.64 20.75
CA ASN A 149 33.67 12.51 21.79
C ASN A 149 32.46 11.86 22.45
N ARG A 150 32.44 11.85 23.78
CA ARG A 150 31.28 11.34 24.53
C ARG A 150 30.25 12.45 24.67
N TYR A 151 29.09 12.28 24.06
CA TYR A 151 27.92 13.12 24.29
C TYR A 151 27.09 12.54 25.44
N ARG A 152 26.61 13.42 26.32
CA ARG A 152 25.57 13.12 27.31
C ARG A 152 24.41 14.09 27.16
N ILE A 153 23.22 13.54 27.01
CA ILE A 153 21.95 14.27 27.00
C ILE A 153 21.17 13.84 28.22
N THR A 154 20.78 14.79 29.05
CA THR A 154 19.91 14.54 30.21
C THR A 154 18.62 15.31 30.00
N ALA A 155 17.51 14.58 29.90
CA ALA A 155 16.17 15.15 29.84
C ALA A 155 15.41 14.72 31.10
N ARG A 156 15.06 15.68 31.96
CA ARG A 156 14.33 15.44 33.21
C ARG A 156 13.24 16.49 33.38
N GLY A 157 11.98 16.05 33.38
CA GLY A 157 10.87 16.99 33.40
C GLY A 157 10.93 17.91 32.19
N HIS A 158 11.02 19.21 32.46
CA HIS A 158 11.19 20.26 31.43
C HIS A 158 12.64 20.74 31.29
N ARG A 159 13.58 20.14 32.05
CA ARG A 159 14.99 20.50 32.03
C ARG A 159 15.74 19.59 31.07
N LEU A 160 16.44 20.19 30.13
CA LEU A 160 17.25 19.53 29.11
C LEU A 160 18.69 20.01 29.26
N THR A 161 19.65 19.09 29.32
CA THR A 161 21.07 19.42 29.53
C THR A 161 21.94 18.65 28.56
N HIS A 162 22.84 19.34 27.88
CA HIS A 162 23.84 18.76 26.98
C HIS A 162 25.22 18.87 27.59
N ALA A 163 26.00 17.81 27.51
CA ALA A 163 27.41 17.80 27.90
C ALA A 163 28.24 17.00 26.89
N ILE A 164 29.45 17.45 26.58
CA ILE A 164 30.41 16.75 25.72
C ILE A 164 31.70 16.58 26.51
N ASN A 165 32.24 15.35 26.54
CA ASN A 165 33.44 14.98 27.31
C ASN A 165 33.38 15.45 28.77
N ASP A 166 32.24 15.18 29.42
CA ASP A 166 31.93 15.56 30.80
C ASP A 166 31.81 17.07 31.09
N VAL A 167 31.94 17.93 30.07
CA VAL A 167 31.79 19.39 30.21
C VAL A 167 30.38 19.82 29.80
N ALA A 168 29.69 20.55 30.68
CA ALA A 168 28.34 21.08 30.40
C ALA A 168 28.39 22.12 29.27
N MET A 169 27.56 21.92 28.24
CA MET A 169 27.53 22.73 27.03
C MET A 169 26.35 23.69 27.01
N SER A 170 25.14 23.20 27.30
CA SER A 170 23.92 24.01 27.33
C SER A 170 22.90 23.41 28.29
N GLU A 171 22.01 24.26 28.81
CA GLU A 171 20.83 23.85 29.59
C GLU A 171 19.60 24.66 29.17
N VAL A 172 18.48 23.98 28.95
CA VAL A 172 17.17 24.61 28.74
C VAL A 172 16.19 24.15 29.80
N ILE A 173 15.41 25.07 30.35
CA ILE A 173 14.18 24.78 31.09
C ILE A 173 13.01 25.25 30.23
N ASP A 174 12.27 24.33 29.62
CA ASP A 174 11.20 24.67 28.67
C ASP A 174 9.83 24.73 29.36
N GLU A 175 9.41 25.93 29.75
CA GLU A 175 8.13 26.14 30.42
C GLU A 175 6.98 26.40 29.46
N GLN A 176 7.20 26.39 28.15
CA GLN A 176 6.17 26.66 27.14
C GLN A 176 5.20 25.46 27.00
N PRO A 177 3.95 25.54 27.50
CA PRO A 177 3.08 24.37 27.64
C PRO A 177 2.65 23.72 26.33
N ASP A 178 2.48 24.50 25.26
CA ASP A 178 1.98 24.06 23.95
C ASP A 178 3.07 23.48 23.03
N LYS A 179 4.34 23.72 23.37
CA LYS A 179 5.49 23.26 22.57
C LYS A 179 6.38 22.25 23.29
N ARG A 180 6.46 22.31 24.62
CA ARG A 180 7.34 21.41 25.37
C ARG A 180 6.92 19.95 25.21
N ARG A 181 7.91 19.06 25.11
CA ARG A 181 7.69 17.61 25.00
C ARG A 181 8.25 16.87 26.21
N ARG A 182 7.49 15.86 26.67
CA ARG A 182 7.89 14.96 27.78
C ARG A 182 8.32 13.57 27.30
N SER A 183 7.94 13.19 26.08
CA SER A 183 8.35 11.96 25.43
C SER A 183 8.39 12.13 23.91
N GLY A 184 8.95 11.15 23.20
CA GLY A 184 8.95 11.05 21.74
C GLY A 184 10.14 10.25 21.22
N VAL A 185 10.34 10.24 19.90
CA VAL A 185 11.36 9.41 19.25
C VAL A 185 12.79 9.89 19.53
N LEU A 186 13.72 8.95 19.44
CA LEU A 186 15.17 9.17 19.39
C LEU A 186 15.65 8.96 17.94
N ALA A 187 16.47 9.86 17.41
CA ALA A 187 17.02 9.71 16.05
C ALA A 187 18.39 10.37 15.90
N LEU A 188 19.14 9.95 14.88
CA LEU A 188 20.47 10.46 14.52
C LEU A 188 20.39 11.19 13.18
N GLN A 189 20.94 12.39 13.07
CA GLN A 189 20.80 13.23 11.88
C GLN A 189 21.96 13.09 10.90
N LEU A 190 21.64 13.14 9.61
CA LEU A 190 22.53 13.62 8.56
C LEU A 190 21.98 14.93 7.97
N HIS A 191 22.78 15.98 8.05
CA HIS A 191 22.37 17.32 7.63
C HIS A 191 22.52 17.49 6.11
N ALA A 192 21.63 18.28 5.50
CA ALA A 192 21.77 18.70 4.11
C ALA A 192 22.93 19.68 3.95
N GLY A 193 23.89 19.38 3.08
CA GLY A 193 25.05 20.26 2.91
C GLY A 193 26.26 19.57 2.27
N PRO A 194 27.47 20.11 2.51
CA PRO A 194 28.71 19.52 2.04
C PRO A 194 28.86 18.05 2.46
N PRO A 195 29.64 17.24 1.71
CA PRO A 195 29.93 15.86 2.08
C PRO A 195 30.40 15.73 3.52
N MET A 196 29.81 14.79 4.24
CA MET A 196 30.13 14.53 5.63
C MET A 196 30.06 13.05 5.97
N THR A 197 30.75 12.67 7.04
CA THR A 197 30.61 11.36 7.67
C THR A 197 30.49 11.52 9.16
N VAL A 198 29.42 11.00 9.75
CA VAL A 198 29.21 10.93 11.19
C VAL A 198 29.15 9.48 11.64
N ARG A 199 29.74 9.18 12.78
CA ARG A 199 29.79 7.84 13.37
C ARG A 199 29.31 7.90 14.80
N PHE A 200 28.47 6.94 15.20
CA PHE A 200 27.94 6.81 16.55
C PHE A 200 28.19 5.40 17.10
N THR A 201 28.65 5.30 18.34
CA THR A 201 28.84 4.02 19.05
C THR A 201 28.58 4.19 20.54
N ASP A 202 28.58 3.09 21.29
CA ASP A 202 28.33 3.05 22.74
C ASP A 202 27.03 3.79 23.15
N ILE A 203 25.96 3.62 22.36
CA ILE A 203 24.68 4.27 22.59
C ILE A 203 23.95 3.58 23.74
N ARG A 204 23.92 4.25 24.90
CA ARG A 204 23.33 3.74 26.13
C ARG A 204 22.25 4.66 26.67
N LEU A 205 21.11 4.07 26.96
CA LEU A 205 19.93 4.74 27.48
C LEU A 205 19.71 4.35 28.93
N LYS A 206 19.50 5.35 29.78
CA LYS A 206 19.09 5.18 31.18
C LYS A 206 17.83 5.97 31.45
N ARG A 207 16.77 5.28 31.85
CA ARG A 207 15.52 5.92 32.25
C ARG A 207 15.70 6.57 33.62
N LEU A 208 15.30 7.83 33.73
CA LEU A 208 15.30 8.58 34.98
C LEU A 208 13.89 8.54 35.59
N PRO A 209 13.75 8.59 36.92
CA PRO A 209 12.45 8.70 37.55
C PRO A 209 11.65 9.88 36.99
N LEU A 210 10.39 9.64 36.60
CA LEU A 210 9.53 10.66 36.02
C LEU A 210 9.16 11.74 37.03
N GLU A 211 9.27 13.01 36.64
CA GLU A 211 8.82 14.13 37.48
C GLU A 211 7.33 14.46 37.26
N ASN A 212 6.53 14.32 38.32
CA ASN A 212 5.09 14.65 38.34
C ASN A 212 4.29 14.01 37.19
N ALA A 213 4.67 12.80 36.78
CA ALA A 213 4.00 12.06 35.73
C ALA A 213 3.92 10.56 36.06
N LYS A 214 2.93 9.90 35.46
CA LYS A 214 2.68 8.46 35.54
C LYS A 214 2.86 7.83 34.17
N LYS A 215 3.57 6.70 34.08
CA LYS A 215 3.80 6.00 32.80
C LYS A 215 2.79 4.87 32.61
N ILE A 216 2.11 4.89 31.46
CA ILE A 216 1.23 3.80 31.04
C ILE A 216 1.86 3.14 29.81
N VAL A 217 2.29 1.89 29.95
CA VAL A 217 2.84 1.10 28.85
C VAL A 217 1.70 0.38 28.14
N LEU A 218 1.61 0.53 26.83
CA LEU A 218 0.57 -0.06 25.99
C LEU A 218 1.22 -1.08 25.05
N VAL A 219 0.83 -2.34 25.13
CA VAL A 219 1.41 -3.42 24.35
C VAL A 219 0.36 -3.99 23.41
N ALA A 220 0.62 -3.87 22.12
CA ALA A 220 -0.21 -4.41 21.05
C ALA A 220 0.38 -5.69 20.48
N GLY A 221 -0.46 -6.68 20.21
CA GLY A 221 -0.09 -7.85 19.42
C GLY A 221 0.04 -7.53 17.93
N GLU A 222 0.34 -8.55 17.14
CA GLU A 222 0.14 -8.49 15.69
C GLU A 222 -1.34 -8.55 15.36
N ALA A 223 -1.74 -7.91 14.26
CA ALA A 223 -3.08 -8.08 13.77
C ALA A 223 -3.27 -9.54 13.30
N SER A 224 -4.21 -10.27 13.90
CA SER A 224 -4.24 -11.74 13.81
C SER A 224 -5.47 -12.37 13.14
N HIS A 225 -6.55 -11.61 12.92
CA HIS A 225 -7.82 -12.10 12.33
C HIS A 225 -8.17 -11.40 11.00
N GLY A 226 -9.42 -11.47 10.54
CA GLY A 226 -9.88 -10.83 9.31
C GLY A 226 -9.80 -9.29 9.36
N ASP A 227 -10.12 -8.64 8.24
CA ASP A 227 -10.05 -7.18 8.13
C ASP A 227 -10.94 -6.48 9.16
N GLY A 228 -10.35 -5.60 9.97
CA GLY A 228 -11.08 -4.92 11.04
C GLY A 228 -11.31 -5.79 12.28
N GLU A 229 -10.77 -7.00 12.33
CA GLU A 229 -10.78 -7.90 13.48
C GLU A 229 -9.36 -8.05 14.05
N HIS A 230 -9.25 -7.98 15.39
CA HIS A 230 -7.98 -8.07 16.10
C HIS A 230 -6.94 -7.06 15.60
N GLU A 231 -7.36 -5.85 15.23
CA GLU A 231 -6.47 -4.76 14.83
C GLU A 231 -5.79 -4.11 16.04
N PHE A 232 -5.03 -4.91 16.80
CA PHE A 232 -4.43 -4.48 18.05
C PHE A 232 -3.55 -3.23 17.92
N PRO A 233 -2.67 -3.11 16.91
CA PRO A 233 -1.85 -1.91 16.75
C PRO A 233 -2.68 -0.64 16.56
N ALA A 234 -3.74 -0.70 15.75
CA ALA A 234 -4.62 0.43 15.53
C ALA A 234 -5.41 0.80 16.79
N GLY A 235 -5.97 -0.18 17.50
CA GLY A 235 -6.69 0.08 18.75
C GLY A 235 -5.80 0.66 19.85
N VAL A 236 -4.56 0.15 20.01
CA VAL A 236 -3.58 0.75 20.94
C VAL A 236 -3.22 2.17 20.52
N HIS A 237 -3.02 2.43 19.22
CA HIS A 237 -2.74 3.76 18.71
C HIS A 237 -3.90 4.74 18.97
N CYS A 238 -5.15 4.31 18.84
CA CYS A 238 -6.32 5.11 19.21
C CYS A 238 -6.31 5.47 20.72
N LEU A 239 -6.05 4.48 21.60
CA LEU A 239 -6.04 4.67 23.06
C LEU A 239 -4.91 5.60 23.53
N ARG A 240 -3.66 5.23 23.22
CA ARG A 240 -2.76 6.13 22.48
C ARG A 240 -2.93 7.63 22.62
N ARG A 241 -3.57 8.14 21.58
CA ARG A 241 -3.84 9.54 21.25
C ARG A 241 -4.82 10.18 22.21
N CYS A 242 -5.75 9.42 22.79
CA CYS A 242 -6.62 9.93 23.86
C CYS A 242 -5.82 10.19 25.16
N LEU A 243 -4.82 9.36 25.47
CA LEU A 243 -4.01 9.53 26.68
C LEU A 243 -3.01 10.69 26.59
N ASP A 244 -2.58 11.09 25.38
CA ASP A 244 -1.70 12.27 25.18
C ASP A 244 -2.27 13.57 25.77
N GLY A 245 -3.60 13.69 25.81
CA GLY A 245 -4.28 14.87 26.34
C GLY A 245 -4.39 14.89 27.87
N VAL A 246 -4.04 13.79 28.56
CA VAL A 246 -4.26 13.67 30.00
C VAL A 246 -3.08 14.27 30.79
N PRO A 247 -3.30 15.33 31.59
CA PRO A 247 -2.23 15.95 32.37
C PRO A 247 -1.57 14.96 33.34
N GLY A 248 -0.24 14.92 33.34
CA GLY A 248 0.53 14.04 34.23
C GLY A 248 0.58 12.57 33.79
N VAL A 249 0.18 12.25 32.57
CA VAL A 249 0.32 10.91 31.98
C VAL A 249 1.34 10.94 30.85
N ILE A 250 2.18 9.92 30.80
CA ILE A 250 3.06 9.61 29.67
C ILE A 250 2.68 8.21 29.21
N ALA A 251 2.12 8.08 28.01
CA ALA A 251 1.85 6.76 27.45
C ALA A 251 2.99 6.36 26.50
N ALA A 252 3.38 5.09 26.56
CA ALA A 252 4.41 4.50 25.72
C ALA A 252 3.86 3.22 25.08
N ASP A 253 3.75 3.22 23.77
CA ASP A 253 3.18 2.17 22.96
C ASP A 253 4.26 1.31 22.31
N TYR A 254 4.06 0.00 22.37
CA TYR A 254 4.90 -1.01 21.77
C TYR A 254 4.01 -1.92 20.92
N TYR A 255 4.39 -2.07 19.67
CA TYR A 255 3.64 -2.84 18.68
C TYR A 255 4.33 -4.19 18.45
N HIS A 256 3.61 -5.12 17.81
CA HIS A 256 4.18 -6.38 17.34
C HIS A 256 4.59 -7.34 18.48
N GLY A 257 3.86 -7.32 19.60
CA GLY A 257 4.02 -8.25 20.70
C GLY A 257 4.90 -7.74 21.83
N TRP A 258 5.78 -8.60 22.37
CA TRP A 258 6.59 -8.24 23.53
C TRP A 258 7.62 -7.14 23.18
N PRO A 259 7.71 -6.04 23.95
CA PRO A 259 8.60 -4.91 23.64
C PRO A 259 10.06 -5.32 23.39
N ALA A 260 10.62 -4.86 22.27
CA ALA A 260 12.05 -5.00 21.95
C ALA A 260 12.91 -3.99 22.71
N ASP A 261 12.36 -2.82 23.08
CA ASP A 261 13.02 -1.84 23.96
C ASP A 261 13.37 -2.50 25.30
N PRO A 262 14.67 -2.68 25.62
CA PRO A 262 15.09 -3.34 26.84
C PRO A 262 14.79 -2.51 28.10
N THR A 263 14.34 -1.27 27.94
CA THR A 263 13.95 -0.32 29.00
C THR A 263 12.43 -0.09 29.05
N ALA A 264 11.62 -0.84 28.29
CA ALA A 264 10.19 -0.56 28.14
C ALA A 264 9.43 -0.47 29.47
N TRP A 265 9.78 -1.34 30.41
CA TRP A 265 9.13 -1.49 31.71
C TRP A 265 9.60 -0.50 32.78
N ASP A 266 10.65 0.25 32.50
CA ASP A 266 11.14 1.27 33.41
C ASP A 266 10.10 2.38 33.55
N ASN A 267 9.97 2.88 34.77
CA ASN A 267 8.95 3.87 35.19
C ASN A 267 7.49 3.45 35.01
N ALA A 268 7.17 2.24 34.50
CA ALA A 268 5.79 1.82 34.32
C ALA A 268 5.00 1.90 35.65
N ASP A 269 3.86 2.58 35.63
CA ASP A 269 2.86 2.61 36.71
C ASP A 269 1.65 1.75 36.35
N ALA A 270 1.36 1.58 35.06
CA ALA A 270 0.42 0.58 34.56
C ALA A 270 0.87 -0.01 33.22
N VAL A 271 0.40 -1.21 32.92
CA VAL A 271 0.58 -1.90 31.64
C VAL A 271 -0.76 -2.33 31.06
N LEU A 272 -0.96 -2.12 29.76
CA LEU A 272 -2.07 -2.67 28.97
C LEU A 272 -1.53 -3.75 28.04
N PHE A 273 -2.22 -4.88 28.01
CA PHE A 273 -2.08 -5.89 26.97
C PHE A 273 -3.36 -5.96 26.15
N TYR A 274 -3.25 -5.68 24.85
CA TYR A 274 -4.29 -5.88 23.87
C TYR A 274 -3.66 -6.64 22.70
N MET A 275 -3.74 -7.96 22.76
CA MET A 275 -2.97 -8.87 21.92
C MET A 275 -3.57 -10.27 21.95
N ASP A 276 -3.00 -11.19 21.17
CA ASP A 276 -3.41 -12.58 21.18
C ASP A 276 -3.25 -13.28 22.54
N GLY A 277 -4.10 -14.26 22.77
CA GLY A 277 -4.19 -15.06 23.98
C GLY A 277 -3.84 -16.55 23.79
N GLY A 278 -4.34 -17.38 24.70
CA GLY A 278 -4.15 -18.82 24.69
C GLY A 278 -2.71 -19.26 24.91
N GLY A 279 -2.34 -20.43 24.38
CA GLY A 279 -0.97 -20.95 24.48
C GLY A 279 0.09 -20.06 23.82
N GLY A 280 -0.32 -19.23 22.85
CA GLY A 280 0.52 -18.25 22.17
C GLY A 280 0.64 -16.91 22.91
N HIS A 281 -0.07 -16.71 24.03
CA HIS A 281 -0.12 -15.42 24.71
C HIS A 281 1.31 -14.92 25.03
N PRO A 282 1.71 -13.70 24.59
CA PRO A 282 3.10 -13.24 24.75
C PRO A 282 3.60 -13.16 26.20
N ILE A 283 2.71 -13.02 27.20
CA ILE A 283 3.12 -12.94 28.61
C ILE A 283 3.51 -14.29 29.19
N VAL A 284 2.97 -15.39 28.66
CA VAL A 284 3.25 -16.74 29.17
C VAL A 284 4.46 -17.38 28.50
N GLN A 285 5.07 -16.72 27.51
CA GLN A 285 6.28 -17.21 26.87
C GLN A 285 7.52 -17.00 27.75
N ASP A 286 8.48 -17.90 27.62
CA ASP A 286 9.79 -17.82 28.30
C ASP A 286 9.66 -17.53 29.80
N GLU A 287 10.48 -16.61 30.31
CA GLU A 287 10.47 -16.13 31.70
C GLU A 287 9.67 -14.83 31.88
N ARG A 288 8.82 -14.45 30.91
CA ARG A 288 8.14 -13.13 30.89
C ARG A 288 7.14 -12.94 32.04
N LEU A 289 6.51 -14.01 32.52
CA LEU A 289 5.70 -13.99 33.75
C LEU A 289 6.52 -13.55 34.96
N GLN A 290 7.82 -13.87 35.04
CA GLN A 290 8.68 -13.45 36.15
C GLN A 290 8.96 -11.95 36.07
N THR A 291 9.18 -11.41 34.86
CA THR A 291 9.29 -9.97 34.62
C THR A 291 8.03 -9.25 35.07
N LEU A 292 6.85 -9.72 34.67
CA LEU A 292 5.58 -9.11 35.09
C LEU A 292 5.34 -9.26 36.59
N ALA A 293 5.67 -10.40 37.19
CA ALA A 293 5.57 -10.58 38.64
C ALA A 293 6.42 -9.55 39.41
N ALA A 294 7.62 -9.22 38.90
CA ALA A 294 8.46 -8.16 39.48
C ALA A 294 7.80 -6.77 39.36
N LEU A 295 7.12 -6.48 38.25
CA LEU A 295 6.33 -5.24 38.09
C LEU A 295 5.14 -5.21 39.04
N MET A 296 4.38 -6.30 39.12
CA MET A 296 3.21 -6.39 40.00
C MET A 296 3.62 -6.18 41.46
N LYS A 297 4.73 -6.78 41.90
CA LYS A 297 5.30 -6.56 43.25
C LYS A 297 5.75 -5.12 43.50
N ARG A 298 6.14 -4.36 42.46
CA ARG A 298 6.42 -2.92 42.54
C ARG A 298 5.15 -2.07 42.67
N GLY A 299 3.96 -2.67 42.53
CA GLY A 299 2.67 -1.98 42.58
C GLY A 299 2.15 -1.54 41.20
N VAL A 300 2.80 -1.95 40.11
CA VAL A 300 2.36 -1.61 38.75
C VAL A 300 0.97 -2.21 38.49
N GLY A 301 0.06 -1.43 37.92
CA GLY A 301 -1.26 -1.90 37.51
C GLY A 301 -1.24 -2.70 36.21
N MET A 302 -2.22 -3.56 35.98
CA MET A 302 -2.30 -4.37 34.76
C MET A 302 -3.71 -4.39 34.18
N ALA A 303 -3.81 -4.25 32.86
CA ALA A 303 -5.05 -4.38 32.11
C ALA A 303 -4.88 -5.41 30.99
N CYS A 304 -5.87 -6.28 30.82
CA CYS A 304 -6.01 -7.14 29.64
C CYS A 304 -7.31 -6.82 28.90
N VAL A 305 -7.21 -6.71 27.58
CA VAL A 305 -8.34 -6.44 26.69
C VAL A 305 -8.50 -7.58 25.68
N HIS A 306 -9.74 -8.00 25.48
CA HIS A 306 -10.16 -9.03 24.55
C HIS A 306 -9.36 -10.33 24.71
N TYR A 307 -8.67 -10.79 23.66
CA TYR A 307 -7.98 -12.07 23.62
C TYR A 307 -6.86 -12.18 24.66
N ALA A 308 -6.27 -11.05 25.10
CA ALA A 308 -5.30 -11.02 26.20
C ALA A 308 -5.87 -11.45 27.57
N CYS A 309 -7.19 -11.65 27.68
CA CYS A 309 -7.80 -12.25 28.86
C CYS A 309 -7.67 -13.79 28.89
N GLU A 310 -7.25 -14.44 27.80
CA GLU A 310 -7.15 -15.90 27.69
C GLU A 310 -5.71 -16.40 27.88
N VAL A 311 -5.53 -17.31 28.85
CA VAL A 311 -4.26 -18.01 29.12
C VAL A 311 -4.54 -19.49 29.43
N PRO A 312 -3.57 -20.38 29.23
CA PRO A 312 -3.66 -21.75 29.73
C PRO A 312 -3.87 -21.77 31.24
N ALA A 313 -4.72 -22.66 31.75
CA ALA A 313 -5.05 -22.71 33.18
C ALA A 313 -3.82 -23.01 34.05
N GLU A 314 -2.93 -23.86 33.55
CA GLU A 314 -1.69 -24.29 34.19
C GLU A 314 -0.55 -23.27 34.10
N ARG A 315 -0.68 -22.23 33.25
CA ARG A 315 0.37 -21.23 33.03
C ARG A 315 -0.23 -19.86 32.75
N GLY A 316 -0.17 -18.95 33.73
CA GLY A 316 -0.74 -17.60 33.64
C GLY A 316 -2.12 -17.47 34.29
N GLY A 317 -2.89 -18.56 34.42
CA GLY A 317 -4.23 -18.51 35.01
C GLY A 317 -4.27 -18.08 36.49
N ALA A 318 -3.31 -18.57 37.29
CA ALA A 318 -3.17 -18.15 38.69
C ALA A 318 -2.75 -16.68 38.80
N GLU A 319 -1.81 -16.27 37.94
CA GLU A 319 -1.30 -14.91 37.84
C GLU A 319 -2.40 -13.93 37.43
N LEU A 320 -3.17 -14.18 36.36
CA LEU A 320 -4.25 -13.28 35.95
C LEU A 320 -5.40 -13.20 36.97
N LYS A 321 -5.71 -14.30 37.68
CA LYS A 321 -6.64 -14.23 38.83
C LYS A 321 -6.15 -13.26 39.91
N ASP A 322 -4.86 -13.26 40.21
CA ASP A 322 -4.25 -12.38 41.21
C ASP A 322 -4.03 -10.95 40.68
N TRP A 323 -3.65 -10.79 39.42
CA TRP A 323 -3.24 -9.51 38.86
C TRP A 323 -4.41 -8.68 38.34
N ILE A 324 -5.31 -9.30 37.57
CA ILE A 324 -6.47 -8.62 36.97
C ILE A 324 -7.82 -9.09 37.52
N GLY A 325 -7.86 -10.13 38.35
CA GLY A 325 -9.08 -10.60 39.04
C GLY A 325 -9.71 -11.85 38.44
N GLY A 326 -9.48 -12.09 37.15
CA GLY A 326 -9.98 -13.27 36.46
C GLY A 326 -9.40 -13.42 35.05
N TYR A 327 -9.68 -14.56 34.41
CA TYR A 327 -9.22 -14.88 33.06
C TYR A 327 -10.19 -15.83 32.34
N TYR A 328 -10.03 -15.95 31.03
CA TYR A 328 -10.71 -16.93 30.20
C TYR A 328 -9.95 -18.27 30.26
N GLU A 329 -10.63 -19.32 30.69
CA GLU A 329 -10.14 -20.70 30.67
C GLU A 329 -10.80 -21.48 29.54
N THR A 330 -9.99 -22.00 28.60
CA THR A 330 -10.45 -22.83 27.47
C THR A 330 -11.23 -24.05 27.96
N GLY A 331 -12.40 -24.29 27.37
CA GLY A 331 -13.30 -25.40 27.76
C GLY A 331 -14.21 -25.11 28.96
N TRP A 332 -13.94 -24.05 29.72
CA TRP A 332 -14.83 -23.54 30.78
C TRP A 332 -15.59 -22.30 30.32
N SER A 333 -14.84 -21.33 29.77
CA SER A 333 -15.33 -20.04 29.29
C SER A 333 -15.78 -20.14 27.83
N ILE A 334 -16.45 -19.11 27.29
CA ILE A 334 -16.84 -19.06 25.88
C ILE A 334 -16.82 -17.64 25.32
N ASN A 335 -16.60 -17.51 24.01
CA ASN A 335 -16.40 -16.28 23.25
C ASN A 335 -17.32 -16.18 21.99
N PRO A 336 -18.65 -16.09 22.12
CA PRO A 336 -19.52 -15.92 20.96
C PRO A 336 -19.66 -14.44 20.55
N HIS A 337 -20.04 -14.19 19.29
CA HIS A 337 -20.48 -12.87 18.82
C HIS A 337 -21.95 -12.61 19.15
N TRP A 338 -22.26 -11.47 19.81
CA TRP A 338 -23.63 -11.04 20.09
C TRP A 338 -23.72 -9.56 20.49
N ASP A 339 -24.91 -9.00 20.40
CA ASP A 339 -25.24 -7.64 20.85
C ASP A 339 -25.40 -7.60 22.38
N ALA A 340 -24.38 -7.11 23.08
CA ALA A 340 -24.43 -6.93 24.53
C ALA A 340 -25.06 -5.58 24.89
N ASP A 341 -26.16 -5.62 25.64
CA ASP A 341 -26.84 -4.43 26.16
C ASP A 341 -26.38 -4.11 27.59
N PHE A 342 -25.56 -3.07 27.72
CA PHE A 342 -25.06 -2.57 29.01
C PHE A 342 -25.95 -1.44 29.53
N SER A 343 -27.14 -1.83 30.00
CA SER A 343 -28.13 -0.90 30.54
C SER A 343 -27.82 -0.41 31.97
N GLU A 344 -27.06 -1.20 32.73
CA GLU A 344 -26.65 -0.90 34.10
C GLU A 344 -25.16 -0.56 34.18
N ILE A 345 -24.86 0.70 34.52
CA ILE A 345 -23.49 1.18 34.73
C ILE A 345 -23.31 1.47 36.23
N PRO A 346 -22.42 0.76 36.96
CA PRO A 346 -22.21 0.96 38.38
C PRO A 346 -21.49 2.27 38.68
N ASP A 347 -21.63 2.78 39.91
CA ASP A 347 -20.83 3.91 40.40
C ASP A 347 -19.41 3.45 40.75
N HIS A 348 -18.46 3.73 39.87
CA HIS A 348 -17.04 3.43 40.03
C HIS A 348 -16.20 4.48 39.28
N PRO A 349 -14.96 4.80 39.70
CA PRO A 349 -14.11 5.72 38.94
C PRO A 349 -13.96 5.35 37.47
N ILE A 350 -13.86 4.06 37.14
CA ILE A 350 -13.71 3.56 35.76
C ILE A 350 -14.95 3.88 34.89
N THR A 351 -16.14 3.94 35.48
CA THR A 351 -17.39 4.15 34.75
C THR A 351 -17.81 5.62 34.71
N ARG A 352 -16.99 6.56 35.22
CA ARG A 352 -17.26 8.00 35.14
C ARG A 352 -17.45 8.45 33.70
N GLY A 353 -18.60 9.06 33.43
CA GLY A 353 -18.97 9.53 32.09
C GLY A 353 -19.27 8.42 31.09
N VAL A 354 -19.24 7.14 31.46
CA VAL A 354 -19.70 6.03 30.61
C VAL A 354 -21.22 5.96 30.71
N ARG A 355 -21.92 6.15 29.58
CA ARG A 355 -23.38 6.03 29.50
C ARG A 355 -23.76 4.61 29.08
N PRO A 356 -24.99 4.16 29.33
CA PRO A 356 -25.49 2.89 28.79
C PRO A 356 -25.32 2.80 27.27
N PHE A 357 -24.89 1.63 26.78
CA PHE A 357 -24.69 1.37 25.35
C PHE A 357 -24.95 -0.10 25.01
N THR A 358 -25.31 -0.34 23.76
CA THR A 358 -25.45 -1.68 23.18
C THR A 358 -24.44 -1.81 22.04
N ILE A 359 -23.72 -2.92 21.97
CA ILE A 359 -22.72 -3.12 20.91
C ILE A 359 -22.49 -4.60 20.59
N ASN A 360 -22.34 -4.90 19.30
CA ASN A 360 -22.00 -6.22 18.80
C ASN A 360 -20.49 -6.45 18.85
N ASP A 361 -20.04 -7.47 19.57
CA ASP A 361 -18.63 -7.85 19.71
C ASP A 361 -18.53 -9.37 20.00
N GLU A 362 -17.31 -9.91 20.00
CA GLU A 362 -17.03 -11.27 20.47
C GLU A 362 -16.83 -11.25 22.00
N TRP A 363 -17.94 -11.20 22.73
CA TRP A 363 -17.92 -11.01 24.18
C TRP A 363 -17.63 -12.31 24.93
N TYR A 364 -16.54 -12.34 25.69
CA TYR A 364 -16.21 -13.52 26.48
C TYR A 364 -16.98 -13.53 27.81
N PHE A 365 -17.46 -14.71 28.20
CA PHE A 365 -18.15 -14.89 29.48
C PHE A 365 -17.94 -16.27 30.11
N ASN A 366 -18.54 -16.45 31.29
CA ASN A 366 -18.26 -17.56 32.21
C ASN A 366 -16.78 -17.62 32.63
N MET A 367 -16.19 -16.45 32.87
CA MET A 367 -14.79 -16.29 33.22
C MET A 367 -14.43 -16.94 34.56
N ARG A 368 -13.16 -17.27 34.75
CA ARG A 368 -12.61 -17.71 36.03
C ARG A 368 -12.22 -16.51 36.87
N PHE A 369 -12.88 -16.32 38.01
CA PHE A 369 -12.50 -15.29 38.97
C PHE A 369 -11.76 -15.86 40.18
N ARG A 370 -11.03 -14.99 40.89
CA ARG A 370 -10.45 -15.30 42.21
C ARG A 370 -11.55 -15.68 43.22
N ASP A 371 -11.16 -16.40 44.28
CA ASP A 371 -12.05 -16.77 45.39
C ASP A 371 -11.33 -16.46 46.72
N PRO A 372 -11.89 -15.63 47.63
CA PRO A 372 -13.14 -14.88 47.49
C PRO A 372 -13.07 -13.76 46.45
N GLN A 373 -14.24 -13.35 45.93
CA GLN A 373 -14.40 -12.26 44.96
C GLN A 373 -14.54 -10.88 45.63
N ASP A 374 -14.15 -10.74 46.90
CA ASP A 374 -14.32 -9.54 47.73
C ASP A 374 -13.52 -8.32 47.26
N ARG A 375 -12.57 -8.53 46.35
CA ARG A 375 -11.71 -7.50 45.75
C ARG A 375 -11.91 -7.34 44.24
N VAL A 376 -13.02 -7.85 43.72
CA VAL A 376 -13.39 -7.68 42.31
C VAL A 376 -14.69 -6.89 42.23
N THR A 377 -14.67 -5.81 41.44
CA THR A 377 -15.84 -4.98 41.16
C THR A 377 -16.29 -5.23 39.73
N TRP A 378 -17.54 -5.64 39.55
CA TRP A 378 -18.13 -5.87 38.23
C TRP A 378 -18.51 -4.55 37.58
N LEU A 379 -18.00 -4.27 36.38
CA LEU A 379 -18.18 -2.99 35.70
C LEU A 379 -19.24 -3.08 34.60
N LEU A 380 -19.13 -4.09 33.72
CA LEU A 380 -20.09 -4.34 32.66
C LEU A 380 -20.67 -5.74 32.78
N ARG A 381 -22.00 -5.83 32.64
CA ARG A 381 -22.74 -7.09 32.60
C ARG A 381 -23.84 -7.02 31.56
N ALA A 382 -24.05 -8.13 30.87
CA ALA A 382 -25.15 -8.26 29.92
C ALA A 382 -25.60 -9.73 29.88
N THR A 383 -26.85 -9.96 29.48
CA THR A 383 -27.42 -11.31 29.40
C THR A 383 -27.30 -11.84 27.96
N PRO A 384 -26.40 -12.79 27.67
CA PRO A 384 -26.27 -13.34 26.33
C PRO A 384 -27.50 -14.18 25.98
N PRO A 385 -27.88 -14.27 24.68
CA PRO A 385 -28.88 -15.23 24.24
C PRO A 385 -28.48 -16.65 24.62
N ASP A 386 -29.40 -17.46 25.14
CA ASP A 386 -29.05 -18.83 25.58
C ASP A 386 -28.48 -19.72 24.45
N ALA A 387 -28.80 -19.41 23.20
CA ALA A 387 -28.24 -20.07 22.02
C ALA A 387 -26.72 -19.89 21.88
N THR A 388 -26.12 -18.86 22.47
CA THR A 388 -24.67 -18.63 22.41
C THR A 388 -23.91 -19.40 23.50
N ARG A 389 -24.60 -20.12 24.41
CA ARG A 389 -23.99 -20.93 25.48
C ARG A 389 -23.55 -22.30 24.94
N GLY A 390 -22.28 -22.39 24.54
CA GLY A 390 -21.70 -23.54 23.85
C GLY A 390 -20.87 -24.51 24.70
N THR A 391 -20.47 -24.17 25.93
CA THR A 391 -19.73 -25.10 26.82
C THR A 391 -20.66 -25.84 27.77
N ASP A 392 -20.23 -26.99 28.29
CA ASP A 392 -21.03 -27.79 29.23
C ASP A 392 -21.37 -27.00 30.50
N GLU A 393 -20.47 -26.14 30.97
CA GLU A 393 -20.73 -25.30 32.13
C GLU A 393 -21.68 -24.15 31.80
N THR A 394 -21.47 -23.43 30.69
CA THR A 394 -22.33 -22.28 30.33
C THR A 394 -23.79 -22.69 30.11
N ARG A 395 -24.03 -23.87 29.52
CA ARG A 395 -25.39 -24.41 29.29
C ARG A 395 -26.19 -24.68 30.57
N ARG A 396 -25.55 -24.78 31.73
CA ARG A 396 -26.24 -25.02 33.02
C ARG A 396 -26.89 -23.76 33.59
N HIS A 397 -26.60 -22.59 33.04
CA HIS A 397 -27.00 -21.29 33.57
C HIS A 397 -27.84 -20.47 32.57
N PRO A 398 -28.98 -20.98 32.07
CA PRO A 398 -29.82 -20.24 31.13
C PRO A 398 -30.32 -18.91 31.73
N GLY A 399 -30.36 -17.87 30.92
CA GLY A 399 -30.79 -16.52 31.30
C GLY A 399 -29.86 -15.79 32.29
N ARG A 400 -28.70 -16.35 32.63
CA ARG A 400 -27.76 -15.71 33.58
C ARG A 400 -27.10 -14.48 32.95
N SER A 401 -27.18 -13.34 33.63
CA SER A 401 -26.38 -12.17 33.29
C SER A 401 -24.89 -12.46 33.51
N GLU A 402 -24.07 -12.20 32.51
CA GLU A 402 -22.64 -12.51 32.51
C GLU A 402 -21.78 -11.26 32.67
N ILE A 403 -20.59 -11.42 33.25
CA ILE A 403 -19.60 -10.35 33.42
C ILE A 403 -18.73 -10.24 32.17
N THR A 404 -18.62 -9.05 31.59
CA THR A 404 -17.75 -8.76 30.43
C THR A 404 -16.64 -7.74 30.75
N SER A 405 -16.75 -7.04 31.88
CA SER A 405 -15.69 -6.15 32.39
C SER A 405 -15.67 -6.09 33.91
N TRP A 406 -14.46 -6.00 34.49
CA TRP A 406 -14.27 -5.93 35.93
C TRP A 406 -12.99 -5.18 36.31
N ALA A 407 -13.00 -4.64 37.53
CA ALA A 407 -11.82 -4.08 38.20
C ALA A 407 -11.40 -5.01 39.35
N ALA A 408 -10.11 -5.10 39.61
CA ALA A 408 -9.57 -5.85 40.73
C ALA A 408 -8.60 -5.00 41.55
N GLU A 409 -8.68 -5.12 42.88
CA GLU A 409 -7.71 -4.53 43.79
C GLU A 409 -6.85 -5.64 44.41
N ARG A 410 -5.53 -5.48 44.34
CA ARG A 410 -4.56 -6.43 44.87
C ARG A 410 -4.28 -6.11 46.33
N THR A 411 -3.79 -7.10 47.07
CA THR A 411 -3.51 -6.94 48.52
C THR A 411 -2.37 -5.97 48.80
N ASP A 412 -1.46 -5.81 47.83
CA ASP A 412 -0.35 -4.86 47.85
C ASP A 412 -0.75 -3.44 47.39
N GLY A 413 -2.05 -3.22 47.10
CA GLY A 413 -2.59 -1.94 46.65
C GLY A 413 -2.54 -1.73 45.14
N GLY A 414 -1.94 -2.65 44.37
CA GLY A 414 -1.96 -2.58 42.91
C GLY A 414 -3.36 -2.83 42.33
N ARG A 415 -3.58 -2.42 41.08
CA ARG A 415 -4.89 -2.41 40.45
C ARG A 415 -4.91 -3.18 39.13
N GLY A 416 -5.99 -3.91 38.91
CA GLY A 416 -6.19 -4.80 37.77
C GLY A 416 -7.47 -4.48 37.00
N PHE A 417 -7.47 -4.69 35.69
CA PHE A 417 -8.66 -4.51 34.85
C PHE A 417 -8.74 -5.63 33.80
N GLY A 418 -9.94 -6.19 33.64
CA GLY A 418 -10.25 -7.11 32.55
C GLY A 418 -11.43 -6.61 31.74
N PHE A 419 -11.32 -6.73 30.43
CA PHE A 419 -12.36 -6.34 29.48
C PHE A 419 -12.37 -7.29 28.30
N THR A 420 -13.51 -7.90 28.00
CA THR A 420 -13.58 -8.97 27.01
C THR A 420 -13.91 -8.48 25.60
N GLY A 421 -14.35 -7.24 25.44
CA GLY A 421 -14.61 -6.61 24.14
C GLY A 421 -13.34 -6.11 23.46
N GLY A 422 -13.43 -5.85 22.17
CA GLY A 422 -12.32 -5.38 21.35
C GLY A 422 -11.96 -6.35 20.23
N HIS A 423 -12.87 -7.22 19.80
CA HIS A 423 -12.66 -8.05 18.62
C HIS A 423 -12.68 -7.19 17.35
N PHE A 424 -13.73 -6.40 17.19
CA PHE A 424 -13.92 -5.54 16.03
C PHE A 424 -13.35 -4.14 16.27
N HIS A 425 -12.41 -3.70 15.44
CA HIS A 425 -11.79 -2.39 15.53
C HIS A 425 -12.80 -1.24 15.45
N ARG A 426 -13.85 -1.39 14.62
CA ARG A 426 -14.94 -0.40 14.50
C ARG A 426 -15.60 -0.06 15.83
N ASN A 427 -15.58 -0.96 16.83
CA ASN A 427 -16.18 -0.72 18.13
C ASN A 427 -15.42 0.35 18.92
N TRP A 428 -14.14 0.54 18.62
CA TRP A 428 -13.40 1.68 19.13
C TRP A 428 -13.97 3.01 18.62
N ALA A 429 -14.85 3.10 17.62
CA ALA A 429 -15.53 4.35 17.26
C ALA A 429 -16.58 4.77 18.32
N GLN A 430 -17.06 3.83 19.15
CA GLN A 430 -18.03 4.10 20.20
C GLN A 430 -17.34 4.74 21.42
N ALA A 431 -17.72 5.98 21.75
CA ALA A 431 -17.01 6.79 22.74
C ALA A 431 -17.08 6.25 24.19
N ASP A 432 -18.21 5.65 24.59
CA ASP A 432 -18.41 5.08 25.92
C ASP A 432 -17.61 3.76 26.10
N PHE A 433 -17.48 2.95 25.04
CA PHE A 433 -16.64 1.75 24.94
C PHE A 433 -15.16 2.10 25.11
N ARG A 434 -14.65 3.09 24.34
CA ARG A 434 -13.29 3.62 24.53
C ARG A 434 -13.08 4.21 25.92
N ARG A 435 -14.02 5.05 26.38
CA ARG A 435 -13.90 5.79 27.65
C ARG A 435 -13.78 4.85 28.83
N LEU A 436 -14.48 3.72 28.82
CA LEU A 436 -14.34 2.68 29.84
C LEU A 436 -12.88 2.21 29.96
N VAL A 437 -12.25 1.84 28.83
CA VAL A 437 -10.87 1.36 28.81
C VAL A 437 -9.90 2.48 29.19
N LEU A 438 -10.07 3.70 28.68
CA LEU A 438 -9.22 4.85 29.04
C LEU A 438 -9.28 5.18 30.53
N ASN A 439 -10.49 5.23 31.11
CA ASN A 439 -10.68 5.43 32.53
C ASN A 439 -10.05 4.29 33.35
N ALA A 440 -10.13 3.05 32.86
CA ALA A 440 -9.49 1.91 33.49
C ALA A 440 -7.97 2.07 33.52
N LEU A 441 -7.34 2.51 32.43
CA LEU A 441 -5.90 2.74 32.38
C LEU A 441 -5.44 3.83 33.36
N LEU A 442 -6.20 4.92 33.50
CA LEU A 442 -5.91 5.93 34.53
C LEU A 442 -6.06 5.35 35.94
N TRP A 443 -7.16 4.64 36.19
CA TRP A 443 -7.42 4.04 37.49
C TRP A 443 -6.35 3.01 37.88
N THR A 444 -5.93 2.14 36.96
CA THR A 444 -4.88 1.14 37.20
C THR A 444 -3.52 1.79 37.44
N ALA A 445 -3.24 2.94 36.81
CA ALA A 445 -2.03 3.74 37.05
C ALA A 445 -2.09 4.62 38.32
N HIS A 446 -3.16 4.51 39.11
CA HIS A 446 -3.45 5.39 40.25
C HIS A 446 -3.53 6.89 39.90
N VAL A 447 -3.90 7.20 38.65
CA VAL A 447 -4.25 8.54 38.19
C VAL A 447 -5.73 8.80 38.50
N GLU A 448 -6.06 10.01 38.93
CA GLU A 448 -7.44 10.38 39.16
C GLU A 448 -8.22 10.40 37.84
N VAL A 449 -9.26 9.57 37.74
CA VAL A 449 -10.16 9.59 36.58
C VAL A 449 -10.98 10.89 36.61
N PRO A 450 -11.01 11.70 35.54
CA PRO A 450 -11.80 12.93 35.52
C PRO A 450 -13.27 12.69 35.84
N ALA A 451 -13.95 13.70 36.41
CA ALA A 451 -15.35 13.57 36.84
C ALA A 451 -16.30 13.13 35.70
N ASN A 452 -16.03 13.57 34.46
CA ASN A 452 -16.79 13.20 33.26
C ASN A 452 -16.11 12.08 32.45
N GLY A 453 -15.11 11.39 33.02
CA GLY A 453 -14.25 10.46 32.32
C GLY A 453 -13.22 11.14 31.41
N VAL A 454 -12.34 10.34 30.82
CA VAL A 454 -11.34 10.79 29.85
C VAL A 454 -12.04 11.33 28.59
N GLU A 455 -11.57 12.49 28.12
CA GLU A 455 -11.97 13.03 26.82
C GLU A 455 -11.49 12.07 25.73
N SER A 456 -12.45 11.56 24.94
CA SER A 456 -12.20 10.45 24.00
C SER A 456 -12.74 10.83 22.63
N ALA A 457 -11.94 11.61 21.90
CA ALA A 457 -12.24 12.08 20.54
C ALA A 457 -11.00 11.93 19.64
N PRO A 458 -10.51 10.69 19.38
CA PRO A 458 -9.47 10.47 18.38
C PRO A 458 -9.99 10.89 17.00
N SER A 459 -9.12 11.44 16.17
CA SER A 459 -9.46 11.70 14.76
C SER A 459 -9.57 10.40 13.97
N ASP A 460 -10.13 10.44 12.76
CA ASP A 460 -10.16 9.27 11.88
C ASP A 460 -8.76 8.78 11.51
N ASP A 461 -7.77 9.68 11.39
CA ASP A 461 -6.38 9.26 11.22
C ASP A 461 -5.89 8.52 12.46
N ASP A 462 -6.14 9.03 13.67
CA ASP A 462 -5.77 8.35 14.92
C ASP A 462 -6.45 6.97 15.05
N MET A 463 -7.67 6.82 14.50
CA MET A 463 -8.42 5.56 14.49
C MET A 463 -7.87 4.56 13.46
N ASN A 464 -7.50 5.03 12.27
CA ASN A 464 -7.14 4.17 11.15
C ASN A 464 -5.63 3.95 11.02
N ARG A 465 -4.82 4.70 11.75
CA ARG A 465 -3.37 4.58 11.74
C ARG A 465 -2.95 3.24 12.35
N ARG A 466 -2.11 2.51 11.61
CA ARG A 466 -1.63 1.15 11.90
C ARG A 466 -2.67 0.03 11.73
N LEU A 467 -3.76 0.28 11.01
CA LEU A 467 -4.58 -0.81 10.47
C LEU A 467 -3.76 -1.65 9.49
N ARG A 468 -3.91 -2.98 9.55
CA ARG A 468 -3.22 -3.92 8.63
C ARG A 468 -3.54 -3.59 7.18
N ASN A 469 -4.83 -3.52 6.89
CA ASN A 469 -5.37 -2.95 5.68
C ASN A 469 -5.84 -1.55 6.03
N ARG A 470 -4.89 -0.61 6.09
CA ARG A 470 -5.24 0.81 6.22
C ARG A 470 -6.14 1.12 5.03
N PRO A 471 -7.40 1.55 5.24
CA PRO A 471 -8.12 2.24 4.19
C PRO A 471 -7.16 3.34 3.76
N THR A 472 -6.70 3.34 2.50
CA THR A 472 -5.81 4.38 2.01
C THR A 472 -6.34 5.67 2.57
N SER A 473 -5.53 6.33 3.39
CA SER A 473 -5.96 7.56 4.04
C SER A 473 -6.29 8.50 2.91
N GLN A 474 -7.58 8.60 2.59
CA GLN A 474 -8.16 9.85 2.23
C GLN A 474 -7.62 10.78 3.31
N ALA A 475 -6.73 11.69 2.92
CA ALA A 475 -6.74 12.99 3.58
C ALA A 475 -8.22 13.32 3.80
N PRO A 476 -8.65 13.67 5.02
CA PRO A 476 -10.08 13.79 5.36
C PRO A 476 -10.76 14.37 4.15
N ALA A 477 -11.68 13.60 3.54
CA ALA A 477 -12.39 14.05 2.35
C ALA A 477 -12.78 15.47 2.68
N GLY A 478 -12.11 16.43 2.03
CA GLY A 478 -12.01 17.76 2.58
C GLY A 478 -13.43 18.19 2.84
N ALA A 479 -13.77 18.51 4.11
CA ALA A 479 -15.05 19.15 4.39
C ALA A 479 -15.20 20.18 3.28
N PRO A 480 -16.25 20.07 2.43
CA PRO A 480 -16.28 20.73 1.13
C PRO A 480 -15.82 22.16 1.35
N ASP A 481 -14.82 22.60 0.59
CA ASP A 481 -14.23 23.92 0.80
C ASP A 481 -15.37 24.93 0.80
N VAL A 482 -15.72 25.42 1.99
CA VAL A 482 -16.78 26.40 2.16
C VAL A 482 -16.40 27.70 1.44
N ALA A 483 -15.11 27.86 1.09
CA ALA A 483 -14.67 28.90 0.19
C ALA A 483 -15.24 28.68 -1.22
N GLY A 484 -16.21 29.53 -1.57
CA GLY A 484 -16.84 29.54 -2.90
C GLY A 484 -18.30 29.09 -2.89
N ALA A 485 -18.84 28.61 -1.76
CA ALA A 485 -20.27 28.38 -1.62
C ALA A 485 -21.02 29.72 -1.65
N ALA A 486 -22.07 29.81 -2.47
CA ALA A 486 -22.97 30.95 -2.51
C ALA A 486 -23.93 30.96 -1.31
N PHE A 487 -24.12 29.81 -0.65
CA PHE A 487 -24.82 29.68 0.62
C PHE A 487 -24.26 28.55 1.47
N VAL A 488 -24.24 28.76 2.79
CA VAL A 488 -23.83 27.79 3.80
C VAL A 488 -24.81 27.89 4.97
N SER A 489 -25.50 26.80 5.30
CA SER A 489 -26.35 26.76 6.49
C SER A 489 -25.51 26.62 7.78
N PRO A 490 -26.05 26.97 8.96
CA PRO A 490 -25.59 26.35 10.21
C PRO A 490 -25.73 24.83 10.14
N ILE A 491 -25.02 24.09 11.00
CA ILE A 491 -25.28 22.65 11.16
C ILE A 491 -26.71 22.49 11.69
N VAL A 492 -27.56 21.89 10.87
CA VAL A 492 -28.96 21.59 11.15
C VAL A 492 -29.00 20.28 11.92
N ARG A 493 -29.68 20.26 13.07
CA ARG A 493 -29.93 19.05 13.89
C ARG A 493 -31.42 18.80 14.12
N GLU A 494 -32.22 19.84 13.93
CA GLU A 494 -33.68 19.83 13.99
C GLU A 494 -34.21 21.06 13.25
N GLY A 495 -35.46 21.01 12.78
CA GLY A 495 -36.11 22.11 12.08
C GLY A 495 -35.66 22.29 10.61
N THR A 496 -35.96 23.47 10.05
CA THR A 496 -35.66 23.81 8.65
C THR A 496 -34.86 25.10 8.55
N VAL A 497 -34.06 25.22 7.51
CA VAL A 497 -33.37 26.45 7.10
C VAL A 497 -33.96 26.99 5.80
N ASP A 498 -34.12 28.31 5.70
CA ASP A 498 -34.51 28.98 4.47
C ASP A 498 -33.25 29.30 3.64
N ILE A 499 -33.31 29.05 2.34
CA ILE A 499 -32.21 29.22 1.39
C ILE A 499 -32.66 30.14 0.27
N ASP A 500 -31.88 31.20 0.02
CA ASP A 500 -32.16 32.18 -1.02
C ASP A 500 -30.85 32.72 -1.62
N VAL A 501 -30.55 32.31 -2.85
CA VAL A 501 -29.25 32.49 -3.51
C VAL A 501 -29.42 33.23 -4.84
N ASP A 502 -28.59 34.25 -5.08
CA ASP A 502 -28.53 34.96 -6.37
C ASP A 502 -27.79 34.13 -7.43
N LEU A 503 -28.34 34.07 -8.65
CA LEU A 503 -27.83 33.29 -9.77
C LEU A 503 -27.38 34.16 -10.96
N ALA A 504 -27.32 35.48 -10.82
CA ALA A 504 -27.04 36.40 -11.93
C ALA A 504 -25.75 36.06 -12.73
N ASP A 505 -24.70 35.57 -12.06
CA ASP A 505 -23.41 35.18 -12.66
C ASP A 505 -23.11 33.67 -12.56
N ALA A 506 -24.12 32.85 -12.29
CA ALA A 506 -23.94 31.42 -12.03
C ALA A 506 -23.63 30.63 -13.31
N LYS A 507 -22.67 29.70 -13.23
CA LYS A 507 -22.28 28.78 -14.32
C LYS A 507 -23.03 27.43 -14.27
N GLY A 508 -23.78 27.21 -13.19
CA GLY A 508 -24.56 26.01 -12.90
C GLY A 508 -25.07 26.10 -11.46
N LEU A 509 -25.83 25.10 -11.01
CA LEU A 509 -26.32 25.02 -9.63
C LEU A 509 -25.91 23.68 -9.02
N TRP A 510 -25.20 23.71 -7.89
CA TRP A 510 -24.87 22.52 -7.11
C TRP A 510 -25.51 22.62 -5.74
N LEU A 511 -26.28 21.59 -5.38
CA LEU A 511 -26.88 21.42 -4.07
C LEU A 511 -26.08 20.34 -3.33
N VAL A 512 -25.47 20.70 -2.22
CA VAL A 512 -24.56 19.82 -1.46
C VAL A 512 -25.06 19.72 -0.03
N VAL A 513 -25.05 18.50 0.53
CA VAL A 513 -25.29 18.26 1.96
C VAL A 513 -24.06 17.57 2.51
N ASP A 514 -23.46 18.10 3.57
CA ASP A 514 -22.42 17.39 4.31
C ASP A 514 -22.91 16.89 5.68
N ASP A 515 -22.22 15.87 6.22
CA ASP A 515 -22.48 15.16 7.50
C ASP A 515 -22.46 16.07 8.74
N GLY A 516 -22.19 17.39 8.61
CA GLY A 516 -22.23 18.32 9.74
C GLY A 516 -21.21 18.00 10.85
N GLY A 517 -20.32 17.00 10.64
CA GLY A 517 -19.19 16.65 11.48
C GLY A 517 -19.53 15.81 12.72
N ASN A 518 -20.62 15.03 12.70
CA ASN A 518 -20.96 14.10 13.80
C ASN A 518 -20.61 12.63 13.46
N GLY A 519 -20.31 12.31 12.19
CA GLY A 519 -19.96 10.96 11.72
C GLY A 519 -21.09 9.95 11.89
N TYR A 520 -22.35 10.39 11.88
CA TYR A 520 -23.50 9.54 12.19
C TYR A 520 -24.22 9.10 10.91
N GLY A 521 -24.19 7.80 10.60
CA GLY A 521 -24.68 7.26 9.31
C GLY A 521 -26.18 7.41 8.99
N CYS A 522 -26.98 8.15 9.78
CA CYS A 522 -28.41 8.38 9.52
C CYS A 522 -28.74 9.84 9.17
N ASP A 523 -27.82 10.53 8.49
CA ASP A 523 -27.96 11.93 8.09
C ASP A 523 -28.84 12.15 6.86
N TRP A 524 -30.13 11.85 7.02
CA TRP A 524 -31.12 11.96 5.94
C TRP A 524 -31.59 13.41 5.85
N ALA A 525 -31.57 13.98 4.66
CA ALA A 525 -31.77 15.39 4.43
C ALA A 525 -32.69 15.63 3.23
N ASP A 526 -33.54 16.66 3.36
CA ASP A 526 -34.51 17.03 2.35
C ASP A 526 -34.24 18.44 1.83
N TRP A 527 -34.14 18.57 0.52
CA TRP A 527 -34.35 19.84 -0.18
C TRP A 527 -35.85 20.05 -0.38
N ILE A 528 -36.43 20.97 0.38
CA ILE A 528 -37.86 21.25 0.49
C ILE A 528 -38.25 22.38 -0.47
N GLU A 529 -39.21 22.11 -1.36
CA GLU A 529 -39.74 23.07 -2.34
C GLU A 529 -38.67 23.79 -3.21
N PRO A 530 -37.59 23.10 -3.66
CA PRO A 530 -36.49 23.75 -4.33
C PRO A 530 -36.90 24.26 -5.72
N ARG A 531 -36.66 25.55 -5.99
CA ARG A 531 -37.06 26.20 -7.24
C ARG A 531 -36.09 27.30 -7.68
N VAL A 532 -36.06 27.54 -8.99
CA VAL A 532 -35.34 28.64 -9.62
C VAL A 532 -36.34 29.67 -10.11
N VAL A 533 -36.19 30.92 -9.67
CA VAL A 533 -36.95 32.08 -10.17
C VAL A 533 -36.28 32.58 -11.44
N THR A 534 -37.03 32.66 -12.54
CA THR A 534 -36.58 33.17 -13.85
C THR A 534 -37.35 34.43 -14.24
N ASP A 535 -36.98 35.06 -15.35
CA ASP A 535 -37.73 36.16 -15.98
C ASP A 535 -39.19 35.81 -16.32
N SER A 536 -39.51 34.54 -16.52
CA SER A 536 -40.82 34.07 -16.99
C SER A 536 -41.66 33.37 -15.91
N GLY A 537 -41.15 33.22 -14.69
CA GLY A 537 -41.85 32.53 -13.59
C GLY A 537 -40.91 31.68 -12.73
N GLU A 538 -41.47 30.76 -11.94
CA GLU A 538 -40.70 29.82 -11.12
C GLU A 538 -40.65 28.44 -11.78
N VAL A 539 -39.46 27.81 -11.77
CA VAL A 539 -39.22 26.44 -12.24
C VAL A 539 -38.83 25.58 -11.06
N LYS A 540 -39.56 24.49 -10.79
CA LYS A 540 -39.22 23.56 -9.70
C LYS A 540 -38.05 22.68 -10.12
N LEU A 541 -37.10 22.45 -9.22
CA LEU A 541 -36.01 21.49 -9.49
C LEU A 541 -36.52 20.06 -9.58
N THR A 542 -37.64 19.72 -8.93
CA THR A 542 -38.28 18.41 -9.06
C THR A 542 -38.85 18.11 -10.44
N ASP A 543 -39.04 19.14 -11.28
CA ASP A 543 -39.51 19.00 -12.66
C ASP A 543 -38.33 18.97 -13.65
N LEU A 544 -37.09 19.11 -13.15
CA LEU A 544 -35.85 19.06 -13.92
C LEU A 544 -35.08 17.77 -13.58
N THR A 545 -34.30 17.29 -14.55
CA THR A 545 -33.34 16.21 -14.32
C THR A 545 -31.98 16.82 -13.98
N TRP A 546 -31.38 16.40 -12.86
CA TRP A 546 -30.00 16.76 -12.54
C TRP A 546 -29.02 16.13 -13.53
N THR A 547 -27.93 16.82 -13.85
CA THR A 547 -26.89 16.35 -14.78
C THR A 547 -25.80 15.52 -14.10
N ALA A 548 -25.70 15.61 -12.78
CA ALA A 548 -24.92 14.69 -11.94
C ALA A 548 -25.53 14.66 -10.53
N GLY A 549 -25.52 13.51 -9.85
CA GLY A 549 -26.07 13.44 -8.51
C GLY A 549 -25.68 12.17 -7.76
N TRP A 550 -25.28 12.31 -6.49
CA TRP A 550 -24.95 11.21 -5.61
C TRP A 550 -25.29 11.54 -4.16
N THR A 551 -25.31 10.52 -3.32
CA THR A 551 -25.62 10.60 -1.90
C THR A 551 -24.84 9.51 -1.15
N GLY A 552 -24.48 9.74 0.10
CA GLY A 552 -23.60 8.86 0.87
C GLY A 552 -24.21 7.49 1.15
N TRP A 553 -25.53 7.43 1.26
CA TRP A 553 -26.29 6.20 1.43
C TRP A 553 -27.69 6.28 0.79
N GLY A 554 -28.10 5.22 0.09
CA GLY A 554 -29.34 5.21 -0.69
C GLY A 554 -29.15 5.90 -2.05
N GLN A 555 -30.19 6.57 -2.55
CA GLN A 555 -30.11 7.34 -3.80
C GLN A 555 -30.91 8.64 -3.69
N PRO A 556 -30.56 9.71 -4.41
CA PRO A 556 -31.39 10.91 -4.48
C PRO A 556 -32.76 10.59 -5.06
N ARG A 557 -33.84 11.05 -4.44
CA ARG A 557 -35.20 10.79 -4.93
C ARG A 557 -36.04 12.05 -4.99
N VAL A 558 -36.76 12.22 -6.10
CA VAL A 558 -37.78 13.26 -6.24
C VAL A 558 -39.06 12.79 -5.54
N GLY A 559 -39.57 13.61 -4.62
CA GLY A 559 -40.84 13.37 -3.92
C GLY A 559 -40.81 12.27 -2.85
N LEU A 560 -39.66 11.62 -2.64
CA LEU A 560 -39.44 10.58 -1.66
C LEU A 560 -38.14 10.86 -0.89
N ASN A 561 -38.03 10.36 0.34
CA ASN A 561 -36.76 10.41 1.08
C ASN A 561 -35.73 9.44 0.47
N CYS A 562 -34.48 9.44 0.94
CA CYS A 562 -33.39 8.65 0.33
C CYS A 562 -33.64 7.12 0.29
N GLU A 563 -34.44 6.57 1.22
CA GLU A 563 -34.82 5.15 1.25
C GLU A 563 -36.09 4.83 0.42
N GLY A 564 -36.80 5.84 -0.07
CA GLY A 564 -38.04 5.67 -0.85
C GLY A 564 -39.34 5.79 -0.04
N GLY A 565 -39.25 6.25 1.21
CA GLY A 565 -40.37 6.66 2.04
C GLY A 565 -40.89 8.07 1.71
N ALA A 566 -41.89 8.54 2.44
CA ALA A 566 -42.47 9.88 2.25
C ALA A 566 -41.57 10.96 2.86
N LEU A 567 -41.30 12.04 2.10
CA LEU A 567 -40.57 13.23 2.59
C LEU A 567 -41.30 13.88 3.76
N LYS A 568 -40.65 13.92 4.92
CA LYS A 568 -41.21 14.53 6.13
C LYS A 568 -40.11 15.22 6.91
N VAL A 569 -40.36 16.46 7.33
CA VAL A 569 -39.45 17.19 8.21
C VAL A 569 -40.21 17.68 9.43
N GLY A 570 -39.70 17.39 10.62
CA GLY A 570 -40.36 17.75 11.89
C GLY A 570 -41.74 17.12 12.07
N GLY A 571 -41.97 15.94 11.49
CA GLY A 571 -43.23 15.20 11.50
C GLY A 571 -44.28 15.72 10.52
N GLN A 572 -43.96 16.74 9.71
CA GLN A 572 -44.87 17.32 8.72
C GLN A 572 -44.51 16.85 7.30
N PRO A 573 -45.50 16.49 6.46
CA PRO A 573 -45.24 16.11 5.08
C PRO A 573 -44.72 17.29 4.26
N VAL A 574 -43.73 17.03 3.41
CA VAL A 574 -43.22 18.00 2.43
C VAL A 574 -44.04 17.89 1.15
N ALA A 575 -44.53 19.02 0.63
CA ALA A 575 -45.40 19.06 -0.55
C ALA A 575 -44.73 18.53 -1.82
N TYR A 576 -43.46 18.92 -2.04
CA TYR A 576 -42.56 18.38 -3.04
C TYR A 576 -41.12 18.73 -2.65
N GLY A 577 -40.17 17.86 -2.98
CA GLY A 577 -38.78 18.03 -2.58
C GLY A 577 -37.90 16.92 -3.16
N ILE A 578 -36.64 16.94 -2.74
CA ILE A 578 -35.64 15.95 -3.13
C ILE A 578 -34.99 15.41 -1.86
N GLY A 579 -35.16 14.13 -1.59
CA GLY A 579 -34.56 13.46 -0.45
C GLY A 579 -33.17 12.92 -0.78
N VAL A 580 -32.23 13.14 0.12
CA VAL A 580 -30.82 12.72 0.05
C VAL A 580 -30.35 12.27 1.44
N HIS A 581 -29.13 11.75 1.50
CA HIS A 581 -28.35 11.35 2.66
C HIS A 581 -26.96 12.01 2.57
N ALA A 582 -26.44 12.54 3.68
CA ALA A 582 -25.14 13.21 3.70
C ALA A 582 -23.94 12.22 3.77
N ASP A 583 -22.84 12.44 3.05
CA ASP A 583 -22.61 13.54 2.11
C ASP A 583 -23.40 13.37 0.81
N SER A 584 -23.83 14.45 0.15
CA SER A 584 -24.49 14.39 -1.15
C SER A 584 -24.14 15.58 -2.03
N LEU A 585 -24.33 15.40 -3.34
CA LEU A 585 -24.25 16.46 -4.35
C LEU A 585 -25.30 16.22 -5.42
N LEU A 586 -25.98 17.29 -5.84
CA LEU A 586 -26.85 17.33 -7.03
C LEU A 586 -26.46 18.52 -7.90
N ARG A 587 -26.21 18.29 -9.18
CA ARG A 587 -25.86 19.32 -10.18
C ARG A 587 -27.01 19.55 -11.15
N TYR A 588 -27.38 20.80 -11.36
CA TYR A 588 -28.36 21.21 -12.36
C TYR A 588 -27.76 22.22 -13.34
N ASP A 589 -28.15 22.09 -14.61
CA ASP A 589 -28.03 23.18 -15.56
C ASP A 589 -29.11 24.23 -15.31
N LEU A 590 -28.76 25.50 -15.45
CA LEU A 590 -29.68 26.59 -15.13
C LEU A 590 -30.68 26.83 -16.27
N PRO A 591 -31.99 26.98 -15.96
CA PRO A 591 -32.97 27.37 -16.97
C PRO A 591 -32.68 28.79 -17.49
N ALA A 592 -33.07 29.06 -18.74
CA ALA A 592 -32.84 30.35 -19.36
C ALA A 592 -33.48 31.50 -18.54
N GLY A 593 -32.71 32.55 -18.30
CA GLY A 593 -33.15 33.71 -17.50
C GLY A 593 -33.24 33.44 -16.00
N ALA A 594 -32.55 32.43 -15.46
CA ALA A 594 -32.43 32.18 -14.03
C ALA A 594 -31.87 33.39 -13.27
N LYS A 595 -32.51 33.77 -12.17
CA LYS A 595 -32.13 34.91 -11.32
C LYS A 595 -31.85 34.53 -9.89
N ARG A 596 -32.65 33.62 -9.31
CA ARG A 596 -32.48 33.21 -7.91
C ARG A 596 -32.81 31.74 -7.73
N PHE A 597 -32.10 31.07 -6.84
CA PHE A 597 -32.48 29.77 -6.29
C PHE A 597 -33.11 29.99 -4.91
N VAL A 598 -34.30 29.42 -4.70
CA VAL A 598 -35.05 29.50 -3.44
C VAL A 598 -35.45 28.10 -3.00
N ALA A 599 -35.16 27.75 -1.75
CA ALA A 599 -35.55 26.47 -1.17
C ALA A 599 -35.70 26.59 0.35
N ARG A 600 -36.32 25.58 0.96
CA ARG A 600 -36.09 25.25 2.37
C ARG A 600 -35.26 23.97 2.42
N ALA A 601 -34.57 23.72 3.52
CA ALA A 601 -33.89 22.46 3.71
C ALA A 601 -33.95 22.01 5.17
N GLY A 602 -33.95 20.72 5.43
CA GLY A 602 -34.03 20.18 6.79
C GLY A 602 -33.74 18.68 6.83
N ILE A 603 -33.65 18.14 8.04
CA ILE A 603 -33.42 16.70 8.22
C ILE A 603 -34.73 15.95 8.02
N ASP A 604 -34.72 14.90 7.19
CA ASP A 604 -35.86 14.02 7.01
C ASP A 604 -36.14 13.24 8.30
N ASN A 605 -37.41 12.95 8.56
CA ASN A 605 -37.83 12.18 9.72
C ASN A 605 -37.17 10.81 9.77
N GLY A 606 -36.88 10.19 8.63
CA GLY A 606 -36.12 8.95 8.59
C GLY A 606 -34.72 9.08 9.19
N GLY A 607 -34.12 10.27 9.23
CA GLY A 607 -32.88 10.54 9.97
C GLY A 607 -33.12 10.89 11.44
N THR A 608 -34.11 11.73 11.76
CA THR A 608 -34.38 12.15 13.16
C THR A 608 -35.03 11.07 14.01
N ASP A 609 -35.73 10.11 13.41
CA ASP A 609 -36.44 9.04 14.12
C ASP A 609 -35.49 7.87 14.50
N GLN A 610 -34.22 7.94 14.07
CA GLN A 610 -33.16 6.97 14.38
C GLN A 610 -32.32 7.37 15.60
N ARG A 611 -31.75 6.38 16.31
CA ARG A 611 -31.05 6.58 17.60
C ARG A 611 -29.62 7.11 17.43
N GLY A 612 -29.42 8.43 17.50
CA GLY A 612 -28.09 9.04 17.50
C GLY A 612 -28.04 10.50 17.08
N GLY A 613 -29.13 11.01 16.48
CA GLY A 613 -29.32 12.43 16.16
C GLY A 613 -28.54 12.84 14.91
N ALA A 614 -29.26 12.95 13.79
CA ALA A 614 -28.70 13.43 12.54
C ALA A 614 -28.19 14.88 12.66
N ALA A 615 -27.10 15.18 11.97
CA ALA A 615 -26.57 16.54 11.82
C ALA A 615 -26.14 16.73 10.38
N VAL A 616 -26.60 17.80 9.73
CA VAL A 616 -26.23 18.06 8.34
C VAL A 616 -25.98 19.53 8.11
N ARG A 617 -25.17 19.86 7.12
CA ARG A 617 -25.02 21.23 6.63
C ARG A 617 -25.37 21.31 5.16
N PHE A 618 -26.22 22.26 4.80
CA PHE A 618 -26.64 22.51 3.42
C PHE A 618 -25.77 23.60 2.80
N LEU A 619 -25.28 23.31 1.60
CA LEU A 619 -24.39 24.15 0.83
C LEU A 619 -24.97 24.33 -0.58
N VAL A 620 -24.87 25.54 -1.11
CA VAL A 620 -25.26 25.84 -2.50
C VAL A 620 -24.10 26.51 -3.20
N PHE A 621 -23.72 25.99 -4.36
CA PHE A 621 -22.70 26.59 -5.21
C PHE A 621 -23.29 27.04 -6.55
N THR A 622 -22.75 28.13 -7.08
CA THR A 622 -23.08 28.70 -8.40
C THR A 622 -21.98 28.45 -9.45
N SER A 623 -20.94 27.71 -9.07
CA SER A 623 -19.88 27.16 -9.91
C SER A 623 -19.41 25.82 -9.33
N GLU A 624 -18.75 24.99 -10.15
CA GLU A 624 -18.37 23.63 -9.77
C GLU A 624 -17.52 23.59 -8.49
N PRO A 625 -17.96 22.88 -7.44
CA PRO A 625 -17.23 22.78 -6.18
C PRO A 625 -16.10 21.74 -6.30
N LYS A 626 -14.99 21.96 -5.60
CA LYS A 626 -13.93 20.95 -5.45
C LYS A 626 -14.32 19.99 -4.32
N ILE A 627 -14.97 18.88 -4.64
CA ILE A 627 -15.38 17.84 -3.69
C ILE A 627 -14.71 16.51 -4.07
N ALA A 628 -14.09 15.84 -3.11
CA ALA A 628 -13.57 14.48 -3.29
C ALA A 628 -14.75 13.49 -3.43
N ALA A 629 -14.70 12.56 -4.38
CA ALA A 629 -15.73 11.54 -4.52
C ALA A 629 -15.76 10.65 -3.26
N GLY A 630 -16.91 10.53 -2.59
CA GLY A 630 -17.07 9.71 -1.38
C GLY A 630 -16.93 8.20 -1.63
N PRO A 631 -16.78 7.37 -0.56
CA PRO A 631 -16.65 5.92 -0.68
C PRO A 631 -17.92 5.32 -1.28
N ARG A 632 -17.77 4.59 -2.38
CA ARG A 632 -18.89 3.97 -3.08
C ARG A 632 -19.09 2.57 -2.52
N GLN A 633 -20.33 2.20 -2.19
CA GLN A 633 -20.64 0.77 -2.11
C GLN A 633 -20.32 0.17 -3.48
N ARG A 634 -19.43 -0.84 -3.53
CA ARG A 634 -19.17 -1.59 -4.77
C ARG A 634 -20.52 -2.09 -5.27
N PRO A 635 -21.01 -1.59 -6.41
CA PRO A 635 -22.32 -1.96 -6.88
C PRO A 635 -22.33 -3.47 -7.19
N SER A 636 -23.42 -4.12 -6.80
CA SER A 636 -23.60 -5.55 -7.06
C SER A 636 -24.13 -5.74 -8.47
N GLY A 637 -23.43 -6.58 -9.26
CA GLY A 637 -23.82 -6.89 -10.64
C GLY A 637 -23.09 -6.06 -11.70
N ALA A 638 -23.32 -6.42 -12.96
CA ALA A 638 -22.72 -5.77 -14.11
C ALA A 638 -23.20 -4.31 -14.25
N GLN A 639 -22.24 -3.41 -14.41
CA GLN A 639 -22.39 -1.99 -14.67
C GLN A 639 -22.34 -1.68 -16.17
N THR A 640 -22.80 -0.49 -16.57
CA THR A 640 -22.56 0.00 -17.93
C THR A 640 -21.10 0.45 -18.09
N PRO A 641 -20.57 0.58 -19.32
CA PRO A 641 -19.21 1.06 -19.52
C PRO A 641 -18.95 2.45 -18.91
N ASP A 642 -19.91 3.38 -19.05
CA ASP A 642 -19.80 4.71 -18.45
C ASP A 642 -19.86 4.66 -16.91
N ASP A 643 -20.71 3.81 -16.34
CA ASP A 643 -20.79 3.63 -14.88
C ASP A 643 -19.47 3.04 -14.33
N THR A 644 -18.91 2.02 -14.98
CA THR A 644 -17.60 1.46 -14.58
C THR A 644 -16.50 2.51 -14.68
N LEU A 645 -16.48 3.33 -15.74
CA LEU A 645 -15.49 4.40 -15.87
C LEU A 645 -15.59 5.41 -14.72
N VAL A 646 -16.80 5.70 -14.26
CA VAL A 646 -17.00 6.55 -13.08
C VAL A 646 -16.43 5.88 -11.84
N LEU A 647 -16.54 4.54 -11.69
CA LEU A 647 -16.04 3.69 -10.59
C LEU A 647 -14.53 3.41 -10.62
N MET A 648 -13.82 3.88 -11.64
CA MET A 648 -12.39 3.70 -11.75
C MET A 648 -11.61 4.78 -11.02
N ASP A 649 -10.58 4.35 -10.31
CA ASP A 649 -9.55 5.20 -9.73
C ASP A 649 -8.25 5.01 -10.50
N VAL A 650 -7.61 6.11 -10.86
CA VAL A 650 -6.38 6.12 -11.65
C VAL A 650 -5.31 6.93 -10.90
N ALA A 651 -4.05 6.57 -11.09
CA ALA A 651 -2.93 7.24 -10.43
C ALA A 651 -2.86 8.75 -10.71
N ASP A 652 -2.31 9.50 -9.74
CA ASP A 652 -2.13 10.94 -9.84
C ASP A 652 -1.42 11.36 -11.14
N GLY A 653 -2.01 12.34 -11.82
CA GLY A 653 -1.50 12.85 -13.10
C GLY A 653 -1.94 12.04 -14.32
N CYS A 654 -2.68 10.95 -14.13
CA CYS A 654 -3.33 10.18 -15.19
C CYS A 654 -4.84 10.47 -15.24
N ALA A 655 -5.45 10.12 -16.37
CA ALA A 655 -6.87 10.03 -16.60
C ALA A 655 -7.15 8.72 -17.31
N VAL A 656 -8.27 8.10 -17.00
CA VAL A 656 -8.77 6.91 -17.68
C VAL A 656 -9.91 7.31 -18.62
N GLY A 657 -9.89 6.78 -19.83
CA GLY A 657 -10.97 6.91 -20.81
C GLY A 657 -11.38 5.54 -21.32
N LEU A 658 -12.66 5.40 -21.67
CA LEU A 658 -13.16 4.20 -22.34
C LEU A 658 -12.77 4.25 -23.82
N PHE A 659 -11.89 3.36 -24.26
CA PHE A 659 -11.46 3.27 -25.65
C PHE A 659 -12.45 2.45 -26.49
N ALA A 660 -12.81 1.25 -26.02
CA ALA A 660 -13.76 0.38 -26.71
C ALA A 660 -14.54 -0.46 -25.70
N HIS A 661 -15.74 -0.89 -26.08
CA HIS A 661 -16.60 -1.75 -25.26
C HIS A 661 -17.49 -2.64 -26.12
N GLU A 662 -18.22 -3.56 -25.47
CA GLU A 662 -19.24 -4.37 -26.14
C GLU A 662 -20.26 -3.49 -26.93
N PRO A 663 -20.65 -3.83 -28.18
CA PRO A 663 -20.41 -5.09 -28.88
C PRO A 663 -19.19 -5.10 -29.82
N MET A 664 -18.31 -4.08 -29.78
CA MET A 664 -17.13 -4.02 -30.66
C MET A 664 -16.16 -5.17 -30.43
N LEU A 665 -16.08 -5.62 -29.18
CA LEU A 665 -15.32 -6.77 -28.71
C LEU A 665 -16.12 -7.54 -27.64
N THR A 666 -15.63 -8.72 -27.24
CA THR A 666 -16.17 -9.52 -26.13
C THR A 666 -15.07 -10.39 -25.53
N ASN A 667 -15.01 -10.47 -24.21
CA ASN A 667 -14.05 -11.25 -23.42
C ASN A 667 -12.61 -11.14 -23.93
N PRO A 668 -11.99 -9.95 -23.90
CA PRO A 668 -10.62 -9.78 -24.35
C PRO A 668 -9.68 -10.62 -23.49
N THR A 669 -9.05 -11.64 -24.10
CA THR A 669 -8.08 -12.52 -23.43
C THR A 669 -6.69 -11.90 -23.41
N ASN A 670 -6.30 -11.20 -24.49
CA ASN A 670 -5.01 -10.55 -24.67
C ASN A 670 -5.17 -9.43 -25.71
N ILE A 671 -4.31 -8.42 -25.65
CA ILE A 671 -4.25 -7.31 -26.61
C ILE A 671 -2.84 -7.07 -27.13
N ASP A 672 -2.73 -6.36 -28.25
CA ASP A 672 -1.49 -5.70 -28.68
C ASP A 672 -1.88 -4.38 -29.39
N VAL A 673 -0.95 -3.42 -29.47
CA VAL A 673 -1.18 -2.14 -30.14
C VAL A 673 -0.24 -2.03 -31.33
N ASP A 674 -0.80 -1.88 -32.52
CA ASP A 674 0.04 -1.74 -33.71
C ASP A 674 0.66 -0.34 -33.84
N HIS A 675 1.59 -0.21 -34.78
CA HIS A 675 2.30 1.03 -35.07
C HIS A 675 1.40 2.20 -35.50
N ARG A 676 0.12 1.95 -35.85
CA ARG A 676 -0.88 2.98 -36.19
C ARG A 676 -1.75 3.37 -34.99
N GLY A 677 -1.51 2.78 -33.81
CA GLY A 677 -2.30 3.02 -32.61
C GLY A 677 -3.61 2.22 -32.56
N ARG A 678 -3.80 1.23 -33.45
CA ARG A 678 -4.99 0.36 -33.40
C ARG A 678 -4.78 -0.74 -32.38
N VAL A 679 -5.83 -1.05 -31.61
CA VAL A 679 -5.78 -2.12 -30.60
C VAL A 679 -6.28 -3.42 -31.21
N TRP A 680 -5.44 -4.44 -31.20
CA TRP A 680 -5.74 -5.80 -31.65
C TRP A 680 -6.12 -6.64 -30.44
N VAL A 681 -7.18 -7.44 -30.55
CA VAL A 681 -7.76 -8.17 -29.42
C VAL A 681 -8.03 -9.63 -29.83
N THR A 682 -7.59 -10.57 -29.00
CA THR A 682 -8.10 -11.96 -29.03
C THR A 682 -9.31 -12.08 -28.12
N GLU A 683 -10.39 -12.66 -28.63
CA GLU A 683 -11.61 -12.90 -27.85
C GLU A 683 -11.65 -14.33 -27.28
N GLY A 684 -12.21 -14.49 -26.08
CA GLY A 684 -12.32 -15.77 -25.37
C GLY A 684 -13.75 -16.27 -25.14
N MET A 685 -14.66 -16.07 -26.09
CA MET A 685 -16.08 -16.43 -25.91
C MET A 685 -16.29 -17.95 -25.80
N ASN A 686 -15.45 -18.75 -26.47
CA ASN A 686 -15.50 -20.20 -26.41
C ASN A 686 -14.65 -20.81 -25.29
N TYR A 687 -14.26 -20.04 -24.27
CA TYR A 687 -13.32 -20.49 -23.24
C TYR A 687 -13.88 -21.59 -22.32
N ARG A 688 -13.12 -22.68 -22.19
CA ARG A 688 -13.34 -23.85 -21.32
C ARG A 688 -14.72 -24.48 -21.42
N GLN A 689 -15.51 -24.37 -20.35
CA GLN A 689 -16.83 -25.00 -20.23
C GLN A 689 -17.86 -24.38 -21.19
N TRP A 690 -17.54 -23.22 -21.77
CA TRP A 690 -18.33 -22.52 -22.78
C TRP A 690 -17.91 -22.86 -24.20
N HIS A 691 -17.12 -23.92 -24.41
CA HIS A 691 -16.72 -24.36 -25.74
C HIS A 691 -17.94 -24.56 -26.67
N GLY A 692 -17.89 -23.89 -27.83
CA GLY A 692 -18.93 -23.97 -28.86
C GLY A 692 -20.09 -22.99 -28.67
N THR A 693 -20.01 -22.09 -27.69
CA THR A 693 -20.96 -20.99 -27.48
C THR A 693 -21.10 -20.11 -28.74
N ARG A 694 -19.97 -19.87 -29.41
CA ARG A 694 -19.89 -19.26 -30.74
C ARG A 694 -19.50 -20.33 -31.77
N PRO A 695 -20.45 -20.86 -32.57
CA PRO A 695 -20.20 -22.00 -33.47
C PRO A 695 -19.14 -21.75 -34.55
N GLU A 696 -18.94 -20.50 -34.95
CA GLU A 696 -17.95 -20.07 -35.94
C GLU A 696 -16.51 -20.09 -35.39
N GLY A 697 -16.36 -20.09 -34.06
CA GLY A 697 -15.09 -19.94 -33.35
C GLY A 697 -14.83 -18.50 -32.90
N ASP A 698 -13.83 -18.33 -32.03
CA ASP A 698 -13.39 -17.03 -31.52
C ASP A 698 -12.79 -16.14 -32.62
N ARG A 699 -12.65 -14.84 -32.30
CA ARG A 699 -12.25 -13.79 -33.25
C ARG A 699 -10.95 -13.13 -32.80
N ILE A 700 -10.22 -12.64 -33.79
CA ILE A 700 -9.24 -11.56 -33.64
C ILE A 700 -9.87 -10.31 -34.23
N VAL A 701 -9.96 -9.24 -33.43
CA VAL A 701 -10.56 -7.97 -33.85
C VAL A 701 -9.57 -6.82 -33.75
N ILE A 702 -9.71 -5.86 -34.65
CA ILE A 702 -8.92 -4.62 -34.72
C ILE A 702 -9.84 -3.46 -34.40
N LEU A 703 -9.49 -2.69 -33.38
CA LEU A 703 -10.22 -1.53 -32.88
C LEU A 703 -9.46 -0.27 -33.30
N GLU A 704 -10.15 0.63 -34.00
CA GLU A 704 -9.57 1.82 -34.63
C GLU A 704 -10.33 3.07 -34.17
N ASP A 705 -9.58 4.01 -33.60
CA ASP A 705 -9.97 5.41 -33.35
C ASP A 705 -9.74 6.19 -34.65
N ALA A 706 -10.84 6.50 -35.34
CA ALA A 706 -10.80 7.05 -36.69
C ALA A 706 -10.67 8.58 -36.70
N ASP A 707 -11.03 9.25 -35.60
CA ASP A 707 -11.05 10.72 -35.51
C ASP A 707 -10.05 11.30 -34.49
N GLY A 708 -9.35 10.44 -33.75
CA GLY A 708 -8.28 10.77 -32.82
C GLY A 708 -8.80 11.35 -31.50
N ASP A 709 -10.01 11.00 -31.07
CA ASP A 709 -10.61 11.49 -29.83
C ASP A 709 -10.29 10.62 -28.59
N GLY A 710 -9.67 9.46 -28.80
CA GLY A 710 -9.34 8.48 -27.76
C GLY A 710 -10.38 7.39 -27.59
N ARG A 711 -11.36 7.28 -28.48
CA ARG A 711 -12.37 6.21 -28.55
C ARG A 711 -12.30 5.52 -29.90
N ALA A 712 -12.69 4.25 -29.94
CA ALA A 712 -12.76 3.49 -31.18
C ALA A 712 -14.17 3.57 -31.78
N GLU A 713 -14.26 3.91 -33.06
CA GLU A 713 -15.53 3.92 -33.81
C GLU A 713 -15.69 2.67 -34.66
N LYS A 714 -14.57 1.99 -34.94
CA LYS A 714 -14.52 0.89 -35.90
C LYS A 714 -13.93 -0.37 -35.27
N SER A 715 -14.64 -1.48 -35.49
CA SER A 715 -14.19 -2.84 -35.19
C SER A 715 -14.13 -3.65 -36.48
N THR A 716 -12.97 -4.23 -36.77
CA THR A 716 -12.72 -5.06 -37.96
C THR A 716 -12.34 -6.46 -37.52
N VAL A 717 -13.05 -7.49 -37.99
CA VAL A 717 -12.66 -8.89 -37.74
C VAL A 717 -11.52 -9.24 -38.69
N PHE A 718 -10.32 -9.41 -38.15
CA PHE A 718 -9.14 -9.84 -38.90
C PHE A 718 -9.23 -11.33 -39.27
N TYR A 719 -9.59 -12.17 -38.29
CA TYR A 719 -9.76 -13.60 -38.48
C TYR A 719 -10.78 -14.16 -37.48
N GLN A 720 -11.49 -15.22 -37.89
CA GLN A 720 -12.41 -15.94 -37.04
C GLN A 720 -12.31 -17.45 -37.33
N GLY A 721 -12.18 -18.26 -36.27
CA GLY A 721 -12.14 -19.72 -36.43
C GLY A 721 -11.92 -20.49 -35.13
N LYS A 722 -12.33 -21.75 -35.11
CA LYS A 722 -12.19 -22.63 -33.93
C LYS A 722 -10.73 -22.95 -33.57
N ASP A 723 -9.84 -22.79 -34.53
CA ASP A 723 -8.42 -23.00 -34.36
C ASP A 723 -7.74 -21.87 -33.57
N ILE A 724 -8.46 -20.80 -33.25
CA ILE A 724 -8.05 -19.75 -32.30
C ILE A 724 -8.98 -19.66 -31.08
N ASP A 725 -9.86 -20.64 -30.85
CA ASP A 725 -10.70 -20.67 -29.65
C ASP A 725 -9.84 -20.55 -28.40
N ALA A 726 -10.17 -19.56 -27.56
CA ALA A 726 -9.44 -19.17 -26.37
C ALA A 726 -7.94 -18.95 -26.59
N ALA A 727 -7.58 -18.19 -27.62
CA ALA A 727 -6.22 -17.67 -27.76
C ALA A 727 -5.88 -16.79 -26.54
N LEU A 728 -4.68 -16.98 -25.97
CA LEU A 728 -4.20 -16.29 -24.76
C LEU A 728 -2.99 -15.40 -25.05
N GLY A 729 -2.81 -15.00 -26.30
CA GLY A 729 -1.67 -14.20 -26.70
C GLY A 729 -1.76 -13.72 -28.13
N ILE A 730 -1.38 -12.46 -28.36
CA ILE A 730 -1.30 -11.84 -29.67
C ILE A 730 -0.06 -10.95 -29.77
N CYS A 731 0.60 -10.96 -30.93
CA CYS A 731 1.76 -10.13 -31.23
C CYS A 731 1.68 -9.63 -32.68
N VAL A 732 1.69 -8.32 -32.88
CA VAL A 732 1.51 -7.67 -34.18
C VAL A 732 2.83 -7.07 -34.66
N LEU A 733 3.43 -7.70 -35.66
CA LEU A 733 4.74 -7.38 -36.22
C LEU A 733 4.62 -7.01 -37.70
N GLY A 734 4.05 -5.84 -37.97
CA GLY A 734 3.84 -5.34 -39.33
C GLY A 734 2.83 -6.20 -40.10
N ASP A 735 3.30 -6.92 -41.12
CA ASP A 735 2.50 -7.84 -41.96
C ASP A 735 2.26 -9.21 -41.31
N LYS A 736 2.73 -9.44 -40.07
CA LYS A 736 2.61 -10.71 -39.36
C LYS A 736 1.91 -10.55 -38.03
N VAL A 737 0.96 -11.44 -37.75
CA VAL A 737 0.28 -11.53 -36.46
C VAL A 737 0.50 -12.91 -35.88
N ILE A 738 1.18 -13.00 -34.73
CA ILE A 738 1.45 -14.24 -34.02
C ILE A 738 0.38 -14.42 -32.95
N VAL A 739 -0.22 -15.61 -32.88
CA VAL A 739 -1.33 -15.90 -31.97
C VAL A 739 -1.02 -17.17 -31.21
N SER A 740 -1.05 -17.08 -29.88
CA SER A 740 -0.76 -18.20 -28.98
C SER A 740 -2.05 -18.89 -28.54
N ARG A 741 -2.19 -20.16 -28.90
CA ARG A 741 -3.36 -20.97 -28.56
C ARG A 741 -3.00 -22.45 -28.54
N SER A 742 -2.90 -23.06 -27.36
CA SER A 742 -2.61 -24.50 -27.26
C SER A 742 -3.58 -25.36 -28.12
N PRO A 743 -3.07 -26.26 -28.98
CA PRO A 743 -1.71 -26.81 -28.99
C PRO A 743 -0.74 -26.15 -29.98
N HIS A 744 -1.08 -25.00 -30.56
CA HIS A 744 -0.28 -24.33 -31.58
C HIS A 744 0.05 -22.87 -31.24
N ILE A 745 1.23 -22.42 -31.65
CA ILE A 745 1.45 -20.98 -31.87
C ILE A 745 1.33 -20.76 -33.37
N LEU A 746 0.42 -19.88 -33.78
CA LEU A 746 0.06 -19.64 -35.17
C LEU A 746 0.64 -18.32 -35.66
N VAL A 747 1.00 -18.24 -36.93
CA VAL A 747 1.43 -17.01 -37.61
C VAL A 747 0.48 -16.75 -38.76
N PHE A 748 -0.20 -15.61 -38.69
CA PHE A 748 -0.99 -15.05 -39.77
C PHE A 748 -0.12 -14.06 -40.55
N THR A 749 -0.25 -14.04 -41.88
CA THR A 749 0.40 -13.03 -42.72
C THR A 749 -0.65 -12.30 -43.55
N ASP A 750 -0.72 -10.99 -43.37
CA ASP A 750 -1.50 -10.02 -44.16
C ASP A 750 -0.53 -9.29 -45.09
N ALA A 751 -0.35 -9.85 -46.28
CA ALA A 751 0.70 -9.45 -47.21
C ALA A 751 0.35 -8.20 -48.03
N ASP A 752 -0.95 -7.88 -48.17
CA ASP A 752 -1.42 -6.72 -48.92
C ASP A 752 -1.93 -5.56 -48.04
N GLY A 753 -2.02 -5.79 -46.72
CA GLY A 753 -2.38 -4.79 -45.72
C GLY A 753 -3.85 -4.44 -45.73
N ASP A 754 -4.72 -5.36 -46.19
CA ASP A 754 -6.17 -5.16 -46.23
C ASP A 754 -6.88 -5.51 -44.90
N ASP A 755 -6.10 -5.82 -43.86
CA ASP A 755 -6.53 -6.30 -42.55
C ASP A 755 -7.23 -7.67 -42.63
N ARG A 756 -6.77 -8.55 -43.55
CA ARG A 756 -7.13 -9.98 -43.61
C ARG A 756 -5.88 -10.84 -43.89
N PRO A 757 -5.80 -12.05 -43.34
CA PRO A 757 -4.63 -12.89 -43.57
C PRO A 757 -4.77 -13.74 -44.85
N GLU A 758 -3.80 -13.65 -45.76
CA GLU A 758 -3.66 -14.55 -46.92
C GLU A 758 -3.10 -15.91 -46.50
N LYS A 759 -2.33 -15.95 -45.41
CA LYS A 759 -1.67 -17.17 -44.93
C LYS A 759 -1.86 -17.34 -43.43
N LYS A 760 -1.94 -18.61 -43.03
CA LYS A 760 -1.94 -19.09 -41.65
C LYS A 760 -1.01 -20.28 -41.57
N GLU A 761 0.02 -20.17 -40.73
CA GLU A 761 1.08 -21.17 -40.58
C GLU A 761 1.25 -21.52 -39.09
N ILE A 762 1.75 -22.73 -38.81
CA ILE A 762 2.12 -23.14 -37.46
C ILE A 762 3.58 -22.75 -37.23
N LEU A 763 3.85 -22.00 -36.16
CA LEU A 763 5.20 -21.70 -35.67
C LEU A 763 5.71 -22.83 -34.76
N PHE A 764 4.90 -23.17 -33.75
CA PHE A 764 5.17 -24.28 -32.82
C PHE A 764 3.92 -25.12 -32.61
N ALA A 765 4.12 -26.39 -32.28
CA ALA A 765 3.03 -27.36 -32.08
C ALA A 765 3.20 -28.16 -30.79
N GLY A 766 2.21 -29.01 -30.50
CA GLY A 766 2.30 -30.04 -29.47
C GLY A 766 2.27 -29.53 -28.03
N ILE A 767 1.82 -28.29 -27.84
CA ILE A 767 1.69 -27.65 -26.52
C ILE A 767 0.42 -28.20 -25.85
N GLY A 768 0.54 -28.65 -24.60
CA GLY A 768 -0.59 -29.06 -23.76
C GLY A 768 -1.45 -27.89 -23.30
N GLY A 769 -2.46 -28.17 -22.45
CA GLY A 769 -3.30 -27.12 -21.89
C GLY A 769 -4.22 -26.45 -22.91
N GLU A 770 -4.79 -27.23 -23.85
CA GLU A 770 -5.83 -26.72 -24.74
C GLU A 770 -6.97 -26.11 -23.93
N GLN A 771 -7.34 -24.86 -24.23
CA GLN A 771 -8.35 -24.11 -23.48
C GLN A 771 -8.04 -23.98 -21.98
N HIS A 772 -6.76 -23.99 -21.58
CA HIS A 772 -6.31 -23.80 -20.20
C HIS A 772 -5.44 -22.54 -20.11
N ASP A 773 -5.68 -21.72 -19.09
CA ASP A 773 -4.88 -20.54 -18.69
C ASP A 773 -3.41 -20.84 -18.34
N HIS A 774 -2.97 -22.11 -18.33
CA HIS A 774 -1.58 -22.51 -18.09
C HIS A 774 -0.95 -23.11 -19.35
N GLY A 775 -1.48 -22.73 -20.52
CA GLY A 775 -1.03 -23.15 -21.84
C GLY A 775 0.06 -22.22 -22.40
N ALA A 776 0.04 -22.01 -23.71
CA ALA A 776 0.88 -21.00 -24.38
C ALA A 776 0.25 -19.60 -24.28
N HIS A 777 1.07 -18.61 -23.97
CA HIS A 777 0.67 -17.21 -23.82
C HIS A 777 1.42 -16.31 -24.81
N ALA A 778 1.26 -15.00 -24.68
CA ALA A 778 1.73 -14.01 -25.65
C ALA A 778 3.21 -14.15 -26.04
N VAL A 779 3.45 -13.92 -27.33
CA VAL A 779 4.79 -13.77 -27.91
C VAL A 779 5.12 -12.29 -27.91
N VAL A 780 6.34 -11.91 -27.58
CA VAL A 780 6.81 -10.52 -27.64
C VAL A 780 8.09 -10.42 -28.45
N PHE A 781 8.27 -9.30 -29.16
CA PHE A 781 9.49 -8.99 -29.89
C PHE A 781 10.50 -8.31 -28.97
N GLY A 782 11.72 -8.84 -28.91
CA GLY A 782 12.80 -8.30 -28.08
C GLY A 782 13.72 -7.33 -28.84
N PRO A 783 14.53 -6.54 -28.11
CA PRO A 783 15.43 -5.55 -28.70
C PRO A 783 16.58 -6.17 -29.52
N ASP A 784 16.86 -7.45 -29.31
CA ASP A 784 17.87 -8.23 -30.02
C ASP A 784 17.38 -8.80 -31.36
N GLY A 785 16.12 -8.53 -31.74
CA GLY A 785 15.54 -9.01 -33.00
C GLY A 785 14.86 -10.37 -32.93
N ARG A 786 14.66 -10.91 -31.72
CA ARG A 786 14.13 -12.26 -31.49
C ARG A 786 12.75 -12.25 -30.85
N LEU A 787 12.08 -13.40 -30.91
CA LEU A 787 10.80 -13.64 -30.25
C LEU A 787 11.04 -14.22 -28.87
N TYR A 788 10.26 -13.77 -27.90
CA TYR A 788 10.23 -14.27 -26.52
C TYR A 788 8.81 -14.70 -26.19
N PHE A 789 8.64 -15.80 -25.49
CA PHE A 789 7.33 -16.31 -25.10
C PHE A 789 7.47 -17.33 -23.98
N ASN A 790 6.36 -17.69 -23.38
CA ASN A 790 6.29 -18.63 -22.27
C ASN A 790 5.16 -19.65 -22.44
N VAL A 791 5.31 -20.75 -21.71
CA VAL A 791 4.35 -21.84 -21.66
C VAL A 791 4.25 -22.28 -20.20
N GLY A 792 3.03 -22.25 -19.65
CA GLY A 792 2.76 -22.68 -18.29
C GLY A 792 2.93 -24.19 -18.08
N ASN A 793 2.70 -24.66 -16.85
CA ASN A 793 2.96 -26.04 -16.46
C ASN A 793 2.10 -27.06 -17.21
N ASN A 794 0.85 -26.71 -17.54
CA ASN A 794 -0.04 -27.57 -18.33
C ASN A 794 0.31 -27.58 -19.82
N GLY A 795 1.22 -26.70 -20.28
CA GLY A 795 1.73 -26.77 -21.63
C GLY A 795 2.64 -27.97 -21.89
N GLU A 796 3.16 -28.63 -20.85
CA GLU A 796 3.93 -29.89 -20.84
C GLU A 796 5.21 -29.98 -21.70
N ARG A 797 5.19 -29.54 -22.96
CA ARG A 797 6.24 -29.70 -23.97
C ARG A 797 6.04 -28.72 -25.13
N LEU A 798 7.09 -28.51 -25.91
CA LEU A 798 7.06 -27.73 -27.16
C LEU A 798 7.60 -28.57 -28.31
N ARG A 799 6.94 -28.52 -29.47
CA ARG A 799 7.34 -29.25 -30.70
C ARG A 799 7.52 -28.30 -31.87
N ALA A 800 8.31 -28.74 -32.85
CA ALA A 800 8.42 -28.04 -34.13
C ALA A 800 7.07 -28.01 -34.86
N ARG A 801 6.94 -27.13 -35.86
CA ARG A 801 5.72 -26.98 -36.67
C ARG A 801 5.17 -28.25 -37.31
N ASP A 802 6.01 -29.25 -37.57
CA ASP A 802 5.65 -30.54 -38.14
C ASP A 802 5.36 -31.63 -37.08
N GLY A 803 5.40 -31.26 -35.80
CA GLY A 803 5.23 -32.16 -34.65
C GLY A 803 6.51 -32.89 -34.23
N ALA A 804 7.66 -32.63 -34.86
CA ALA A 804 8.92 -33.22 -34.44
C ALA A 804 9.32 -32.80 -33.02
N GLU A 805 10.09 -33.66 -32.35
CA GLU A 805 10.72 -33.31 -31.06
C GLU A 805 11.63 -32.10 -31.26
N LEU A 806 11.44 -31.08 -30.42
CA LEU A 806 12.23 -29.86 -30.46
C LEU A 806 13.32 -29.91 -29.40
N ARG A 807 14.53 -29.54 -29.81
CA ARG A 807 15.67 -29.35 -28.92
C ARG A 807 16.07 -27.89 -28.92
N ASP A 808 16.38 -27.38 -27.74
CA ASP A 808 16.90 -26.03 -27.60
C ASP A 808 18.38 -25.93 -28.03
N ARG A 809 18.96 -24.72 -27.96
CA ARG A 809 20.38 -24.49 -28.30
C ARG A 809 21.37 -25.27 -27.42
N ALA A 810 20.96 -25.70 -26.23
CA ALA A 810 21.78 -26.56 -25.37
C ALA A 810 21.69 -28.05 -25.75
N GLY A 811 20.82 -28.40 -26.70
CA GLY A 811 20.57 -29.78 -27.15
C GLY A 811 19.57 -30.55 -26.28
N ASN A 812 18.94 -29.88 -25.33
CA ASN A 812 17.97 -30.46 -24.40
C ASN A 812 16.60 -30.57 -25.06
N VAL A 813 15.87 -31.65 -24.77
CA VAL A 813 14.47 -31.78 -25.22
C VAL A 813 13.62 -30.79 -24.44
N VAL A 814 12.75 -30.05 -25.13
CA VAL A 814 11.84 -29.09 -24.50
C VAL A 814 10.59 -29.80 -24.01
N ASP A 815 10.72 -30.54 -22.91
CA ASP A 815 9.62 -31.15 -22.17
C ASP A 815 9.78 -30.98 -20.65
N GLY A 816 8.65 -30.94 -19.92
CA GLY A 816 8.62 -30.67 -18.49
C GLY A 816 8.89 -31.90 -17.61
N ARG A 817 9.58 -32.93 -18.12
CA ARG A 817 9.73 -34.23 -17.42
C ARG A 817 10.89 -34.27 -16.42
N GLY A 818 11.60 -33.17 -16.23
CA GLY A 818 12.75 -33.05 -15.32
C GLY A 818 14.05 -33.59 -15.92
N GLN A 819 14.27 -33.44 -17.24
CA GLN A 819 15.48 -33.91 -17.94
C GLN A 819 15.98 -32.91 -19.02
N PRO A 820 16.55 -31.75 -18.65
CA PRO A 820 16.69 -31.22 -17.30
C PRO A 820 15.48 -30.40 -16.85
N TYR A 821 14.66 -29.92 -17.79
CA TYR A 821 13.62 -28.94 -17.50
C TYR A 821 12.43 -29.53 -16.76
N ARG A 822 12.03 -28.84 -15.68
CA ARG A 822 10.69 -28.96 -15.11
C ARG A 822 9.71 -28.08 -15.90
N GLN A 823 8.43 -28.30 -15.65
CA GLN A 823 7.30 -27.58 -16.24
C GLN A 823 7.35 -26.06 -16.03
N GLY A 824 6.58 -25.30 -16.83
CA GLY A 824 6.57 -23.84 -16.81
C GLY A 824 7.89 -23.27 -17.30
N MET A 825 7.91 -22.72 -18.52
CA MET A 825 9.15 -22.35 -19.21
C MET A 825 9.03 -21.01 -19.94
N VAL A 826 10.15 -20.32 -20.07
CA VAL A 826 10.32 -19.10 -20.88
C VAL A 826 11.32 -19.39 -21.99
N PHE A 827 11.05 -18.88 -23.19
CA PHE A 827 11.79 -19.18 -24.40
C PHE A 827 12.24 -17.92 -25.13
N ARG A 828 13.29 -18.07 -25.95
CA ARG A 828 13.68 -17.13 -27.00
C ARG A 828 13.99 -17.85 -28.30
N CYS A 829 13.57 -17.35 -29.46
CA CYS A 829 13.91 -17.90 -30.78
C CYS A 829 14.02 -16.82 -31.86
N GLU A 830 14.56 -17.20 -33.03
CA GLU A 830 14.51 -16.35 -34.22
C GLU A 830 13.05 -16.20 -34.71
N LEU A 831 12.77 -15.20 -35.57
CA LEU A 831 11.41 -14.91 -36.06
C LEU A 831 10.73 -16.09 -36.78
N ASP A 832 11.49 -17.06 -37.29
CA ASP A 832 10.99 -18.26 -37.95
C ASP A 832 10.85 -19.48 -37.01
N GLY A 833 11.08 -19.28 -35.72
CA GLY A 833 11.06 -20.30 -34.67
C GLY A 833 12.35 -21.11 -34.54
N SER A 834 13.36 -20.86 -35.38
CA SER A 834 14.66 -21.53 -35.29
C SER A 834 15.50 -21.01 -34.12
N GLY A 835 16.52 -21.79 -33.73
CA GLY A 835 17.46 -21.38 -32.69
C GLY A 835 16.83 -21.18 -31.31
N LEU A 836 15.80 -21.96 -30.96
CA LEU A 836 15.10 -21.87 -29.68
C LEU A 836 16.05 -22.04 -28.47
N GLU A 837 15.91 -21.19 -27.48
CA GLU A 837 16.61 -21.24 -26.19
C GLU A 837 15.58 -21.29 -25.07
N THR A 838 15.75 -22.20 -24.10
CA THR A 838 15.01 -22.15 -22.83
C THR A 838 15.74 -21.20 -21.88
N LEU A 839 15.11 -20.09 -21.52
CA LEU A 839 15.69 -19.01 -20.72
C LEU A 839 15.36 -19.10 -19.23
N GLY A 840 14.40 -19.92 -18.84
CA GLY A 840 14.04 -20.15 -17.45
C GLY A 840 13.00 -21.25 -17.37
N TRP A 841 12.96 -21.97 -16.25
CA TRP A 841 12.09 -23.13 -16.10
C TRP A 841 11.69 -23.36 -14.64
N ASN A 842 10.73 -24.27 -14.43
CA ASN A 842 10.12 -24.56 -13.12
C ASN A 842 9.19 -23.45 -12.60
N PHE A 843 8.40 -22.87 -13.51
CA PHE A 843 7.27 -21.99 -13.18
C PHE A 843 5.97 -22.79 -13.07
N ARG A 844 4.90 -22.17 -12.55
CA ARG A 844 3.57 -22.79 -12.56
C ARG A 844 2.74 -22.25 -13.73
N ASN A 845 2.28 -21.03 -13.61
CA ASN A 845 1.53 -20.34 -14.64
C ASN A 845 2.13 -18.95 -14.77
N ASN A 846 3.33 -18.92 -15.35
CA ASN A 846 3.92 -17.69 -15.77
C ASN A 846 3.13 -17.18 -16.97
N TYR A 847 2.31 -16.16 -16.75
CA TYR A 847 1.27 -15.77 -17.69
C TYR A 847 1.89 -15.12 -18.92
N GLU A 848 2.57 -13.99 -18.78
CA GLU A 848 3.24 -13.34 -19.92
C GLU A 848 4.65 -12.89 -19.55
N VAL A 849 5.56 -12.95 -20.53
CA VAL A 849 6.93 -12.44 -20.39
C VAL A 849 7.06 -11.10 -21.13
N CYS A 850 7.72 -10.13 -20.50
CA CYS A 850 8.09 -8.88 -21.15
C CYS A 850 9.61 -8.67 -21.07
N VAL A 851 10.13 -7.94 -22.08
CA VAL A 851 11.56 -7.70 -22.26
C VAL A 851 11.80 -6.20 -22.40
N ASP A 852 12.70 -5.65 -21.60
CA ASP A 852 13.10 -4.25 -21.72
C ASP A 852 14.15 -4.03 -22.83
N SER A 853 14.52 -2.78 -23.09
CA SER A 853 15.53 -2.44 -24.11
C SER A 853 16.93 -3.01 -23.82
N PHE A 854 17.22 -3.37 -22.57
CA PHE A 854 18.49 -3.95 -22.15
C PHE A 854 18.51 -5.48 -22.31
N GLY A 855 17.37 -6.09 -22.64
CA GLY A 855 17.22 -7.54 -22.73
C GLY A 855 16.97 -8.20 -21.36
N THR A 856 16.60 -7.43 -20.35
CA THR A 856 16.16 -7.92 -19.04
C THR A 856 14.76 -8.50 -19.17
N LEU A 857 14.53 -9.64 -18.52
CA LEU A 857 13.31 -10.42 -18.64
C LEU A 857 12.50 -10.34 -17.35
N TRP A 858 11.21 -10.10 -17.49
CA TRP A 858 10.29 -9.96 -16.39
C TRP A 858 8.98 -10.68 -16.70
N GLN A 859 8.34 -11.21 -15.67
CA GLN A 859 7.04 -11.86 -15.79
C GLN A 859 6.35 -11.91 -14.43
N SER A 860 5.07 -12.27 -14.44
CA SER A 860 4.33 -12.76 -13.27
C SER A 860 4.26 -14.29 -13.27
N ASP A 861 4.01 -14.90 -12.10
CA ASP A 861 3.73 -16.34 -11.96
C ASP A 861 2.66 -16.56 -10.89
N ASN A 862 1.62 -17.34 -11.24
CA ASN A 862 0.45 -17.58 -10.39
C ASN A 862 0.58 -18.86 -9.56
N ASP A 863 0.24 -18.81 -8.27
CA ASP A 863 0.24 -19.96 -7.36
C ASP A 863 -0.99 -20.87 -7.54
N ASP A 864 -1.12 -21.92 -6.72
CA ASP A 864 -2.37 -22.71 -6.68
C ASP A 864 -3.48 -21.86 -6.03
N ASP A 865 -4.19 -21.08 -6.86
CA ASP A 865 -5.28 -20.14 -6.52
C ASP A 865 -5.79 -20.26 -5.07
N GLY A 866 -5.35 -19.34 -4.22
CA GLY A 866 -5.79 -19.26 -2.81
C GLY A 866 -4.67 -19.40 -1.76
N ASN A 867 -3.41 -19.58 -2.15
CA ASN A 867 -2.28 -19.81 -1.24
C ASN A 867 -1.39 -18.57 -0.99
N GLN A 868 -1.86 -17.38 -1.36
CA GLN A 868 -1.21 -16.07 -1.14
C GLN A 868 0.20 -15.93 -1.75
N GLY A 869 0.56 -16.80 -2.70
CA GLY A 869 1.91 -16.95 -3.24
C GLY A 869 2.18 -16.26 -4.58
N VAL A 870 1.28 -15.46 -5.15
CA VAL A 870 1.53 -14.83 -6.47
C VAL A 870 2.79 -14.00 -6.47
N ARG A 871 3.58 -14.06 -7.54
CA ARG A 871 4.90 -13.42 -7.62
C ARG A 871 5.18 -12.69 -8.92
N ILE A 872 6.08 -11.70 -8.84
CA ILE A 872 6.79 -11.10 -9.97
C ILE A 872 8.21 -11.62 -9.98
N ASN A 873 8.70 -12.03 -11.16
CA ASN A 873 10.05 -12.56 -11.33
C ASN A 873 10.91 -11.58 -12.13
N TYR A 874 12.17 -11.43 -11.70
CA TYR A 874 13.26 -11.21 -12.63
C TYR A 874 13.69 -12.57 -13.19
N VAL A 875 13.59 -12.76 -14.51
CA VAL A 875 13.96 -14.03 -15.13
C VAL A 875 15.45 -14.01 -15.47
N MET A 876 16.26 -14.48 -14.53
CA MET A 876 17.68 -14.77 -14.79
C MET A 876 17.78 -15.87 -15.86
N GLU A 877 18.53 -15.60 -16.94
CA GLU A 877 18.69 -16.55 -18.03
C GLU A 877 19.25 -17.89 -17.50
N TYR A 878 18.58 -18.98 -17.87
CA TYR A 878 18.84 -20.37 -17.49
C TYR A 878 18.48 -20.75 -16.04
N GLY A 879 17.79 -19.87 -15.31
CA GLY A 879 17.40 -20.08 -13.92
C GLY A 879 16.29 -21.13 -13.70
N ASN A 880 16.32 -21.76 -12.52
CA ASN A 880 15.25 -22.60 -11.97
C ASN A 880 14.42 -21.78 -10.97
N PHE A 881 13.08 -21.81 -11.07
CA PHE A 881 12.18 -20.97 -10.28
C PHE A 881 11.28 -21.72 -9.29
N GLY A 882 11.56 -23.00 -9.05
CA GLY A 882 11.14 -23.69 -7.83
C GLY A 882 9.64 -23.99 -7.66
N TYR A 883 8.82 -24.06 -8.72
CA TYR A 883 7.43 -24.51 -8.55
C TYR A 883 7.32 -25.92 -7.96
N VAL A 884 8.19 -26.83 -8.41
CA VAL A 884 8.39 -28.15 -7.78
C VAL A 884 9.85 -28.35 -7.40
N ASP A 885 10.16 -29.25 -6.48
CA ASP A 885 11.53 -29.62 -6.18
C ASP A 885 12.27 -30.10 -7.45
N GLU A 886 13.48 -29.58 -7.67
CA GLU A 886 14.22 -29.80 -8.91
C GLU A 886 14.50 -31.28 -9.17
N MET A 887 14.90 -32.00 -8.12
CA MET A 887 15.43 -33.36 -8.21
C MET A 887 14.33 -34.41 -8.18
N THR A 888 13.37 -34.26 -7.27
CA THR A 888 12.31 -35.23 -6.99
C THR A 888 11.01 -34.90 -7.72
N GLY A 889 10.75 -33.63 -8.02
CA GLY A 889 9.47 -33.15 -8.52
C GLY A 889 8.38 -33.10 -7.43
N ALA A 890 8.77 -33.14 -6.16
CA ALA A 890 7.87 -32.97 -5.03
C ALA A 890 7.19 -31.59 -5.08
N GLY A 891 5.91 -31.57 -4.74
CA GLY A 891 5.14 -30.34 -4.64
C GLY A 891 5.41 -29.61 -3.32
N TRP A 892 4.91 -28.39 -3.22
CA TRP A 892 5.13 -27.53 -2.06
C TRP A 892 4.57 -28.07 -0.73
N ASN A 893 3.62 -29.01 -0.77
CA ASN A 893 3.04 -29.66 0.41
C ASN A 893 3.78 -30.93 0.85
N ASP A 894 4.70 -31.43 0.04
CA ASP A 894 5.40 -32.67 0.34
C ASP A 894 6.51 -32.42 1.38
N ASP A 895 6.66 -33.35 2.33
CA ASP A 895 7.68 -33.26 3.37
C ASP A 895 9.10 -33.29 2.75
N ARG A 896 9.87 -32.24 3.00
CA ARG A 896 11.26 -32.10 2.54
C ARG A 896 12.13 -31.28 3.48
N THR A 897 13.44 -31.44 3.37
CA THR A 897 14.43 -30.63 4.11
C THR A 897 14.39 -29.19 3.60
N GLY A 898 14.39 -28.21 4.51
CA GLY A 898 14.37 -26.78 4.13
C GLY A 898 12.98 -26.27 3.75
N ILE A 899 11.91 -26.97 4.13
CA ILE A 899 10.55 -26.49 3.91
C ILE A 899 10.30 -25.16 4.65
N GLU A 900 9.92 -24.13 3.90
CA GLU A 900 9.63 -22.81 4.45
C GLU A 900 8.40 -22.81 5.35
N ALA A 901 8.40 -21.99 6.40
CA ALA A 901 7.27 -21.92 7.34
C ALA A 901 6.04 -21.24 6.71
N GLU A 902 6.28 -20.22 5.88
CA GLU A 902 5.25 -19.42 5.22
C GLU A 902 4.83 -20.06 3.88
N ILE A 903 3.52 -20.22 3.67
CA ILE A 903 2.98 -20.82 2.43
C ILE A 903 3.49 -20.10 1.17
N PRO A 904 3.50 -18.75 1.08
CA PRO A 904 3.98 -18.06 -0.11
C PRO A 904 5.42 -18.39 -0.51
N ARG A 905 6.32 -18.61 0.46
CA ARG A 905 7.73 -18.98 0.19
C ARG A 905 7.89 -20.47 -0.06
N ARG A 906 7.11 -21.28 0.68
CA ARG A 906 7.06 -22.74 0.55
C ARG A 906 6.61 -23.16 -0.84
N HIS A 907 5.59 -22.48 -1.39
CA HIS A 907 5.00 -22.76 -2.71
C HIS A 907 6.08 -22.82 -3.81
N TRP A 908 7.06 -21.93 -3.71
CA TRP A 908 8.09 -21.73 -4.72
C TRP A 908 9.46 -22.30 -4.38
N HIS A 909 9.58 -23.07 -3.30
CA HIS A 909 10.86 -23.64 -2.89
C HIS A 909 11.95 -22.55 -2.80
N GLN A 910 11.56 -21.37 -2.28
CA GLN A 910 12.26 -20.11 -2.54
C GLN A 910 13.73 -20.09 -2.09
N ASP A 911 14.04 -20.85 -1.06
CA ASP A 911 15.35 -20.92 -0.41
C ASP A 911 16.05 -22.27 -0.65
N ASP A 912 15.52 -23.10 -1.55
CA ASP A 912 16.15 -24.35 -1.93
C ASP A 912 17.39 -24.10 -2.80
N PRO A 913 18.49 -24.84 -2.61
CA PRO A 913 19.70 -24.67 -3.41
C PRO A 913 19.43 -24.81 -4.91
N GLY A 914 19.80 -23.79 -5.69
CA GLY A 914 19.63 -23.75 -7.14
C GLY A 914 18.37 -23.04 -7.62
N VAL A 915 17.45 -22.68 -6.72
CA VAL A 915 16.28 -21.85 -7.04
C VAL A 915 16.67 -20.38 -7.05
N VAL A 916 16.26 -19.65 -8.10
CA VAL A 916 16.50 -18.22 -8.25
C VAL A 916 15.59 -17.44 -7.28
N PRO A 917 16.15 -16.49 -6.50
CA PRO A 917 15.37 -15.59 -5.66
C PRO A 917 14.31 -14.82 -6.44
N ASN A 918 13.09 -14.82 -5.91
CA ASN A 918 11.98 -14.08 -6.50
C ASN A 918 12.11 -12.56 -6.23
N LEU A 919 11.60 -11.72 -7.14
CA LEU A 919 11.65 -10.26 -6.99
C LEU A 919 10.66 -9.77 -5.92
N LEU A 920 9.40 -10.18 -6.03
CA LEU A 920 8.32 -9.69 -5.17
C LEU A 920 7.21 -10.73 -5.04
N LEU A 921 6.78 -11.01 -3.80
CA LEU A 921 5.52 -11.70 -3.52
C LEU A 921 4.41 -10.66 -3.40
N THR A 922 3.33 -10.84 -4.16
CA THR A 922 2.24 -9.87 -4.27
C THR A 922 0.98 -10.27 -3.48
N GLY A 923 0.98 -11.48 -2.90
CA GLY A 923 -0.11 -12.01 -2.08
C GLY A 923 -1.07 -12.89 -2.87
N GLY A 924 -2.35 -12.85 -2.52
CA GLY A 924 -3.40 -13.55 -3.28
C GLY A 924 -3.76 -12.77 -4.53
N GLY A 925 -3.81 -13.46 -5.68
CA GLY A 925 -4.12 -12.84 -6.95
C GLY A 925 -4.37 -13.88 -8.04
N SER A 926 -4.50 -13.39 -9.27
CA SER A 926 -4.59 -14.17 -10.50
C SER A 926 -3.97 -13.32 -11.60
N PRO A 927 -2.62 -13.25 -11.65
CA PRO A 927 -1.88 -12.38 -12.54
C PRO A 927 -2.15 -12.73 -14.00
N THR A 928 -2.17 -11.70 -14.84
CA THR A 928 -2.44 -11.81 -16.28
C THR A 928 -1.37 -11.06 -17.06
N GLY A 929 -1.73 -10.19 -18.01
CA GLY A 929 -0.77 -9.53 -18.89
C GLY A 929 0.19 -8.56 -18.20
N ILE A 930 1.39 -8.42 -18.76
CA ILE A 930 2.48 -7.60 -18.22
C ILE A 930 3.32 -6.97 -19.33
N CYS A 931 3.68 -5.69 -19.15
CA CYS A 931 4.57 -4.97 -20.06
C CYS A 931 5.62 -4.14 -19.32
N VAL A 932 6.67 -3.72 -20.03
CA VAL A 932 7.62 -2.71 -19.55
C VAL A 932 7.22 -1.36 -20.13
N TYR A 933 6.92 -0.38 -19.28
CA TYR A 933 6.55 0.96 -19.73
C TYR A 933 7.80 1.80 -20.03
N GLU A 934 8.26 1.80 -21.28
CA GLU A 934 9.40 2.60 -21.75
C GLU A 934 8.99 3.91 -22.44
N GLY A 935 7.80 4.43 -22.12
CA GLY A 935 7.35 5.76 -22.51
C GLY A 935 7.70 6.84 -21.48
N ASP A 936 7.55 8.09 -21.87
CA ASP A 936 7.73 9.26 -21.00
C ASP A 936 6.43 10.04 -20.76
N LEU A 937 5.31 9.62 -21.37
CA LEU A 937 4.02 10.27 -21.25
C LEU A 937 3.43 10.14 -19.83
N LEU A 938 3.45 8.94 -19.24
CA LEU A 938 2.96 8.72 -17.89
C LEU A 938 3.90 9.33 -16.83
N PRO A 939 3.39 9.57 -15.59
CA PRO A 939 4.19 10.07 -14.48
C PRO A 939 5.49 9.30 -14.25
N ALA A 940 6.50 9.99 -13.71
CA ALA A 940 7.85 9.47 -13.54
C ALA A 940 7.96 8.15 -12.77
N VAL A 941 7.01 7.87 -11.85
CA VAL A 941 6.97 6.62 -11.09
C VAL A 941 6.75 5.38 -11.97
N PHE A 942 6.15 5.53 -13.14
CA PHE A 942 5.87 4.41 -14.07
C PHE A 942 6.95 4.23 -15.14
N ARG A 943 7.81 5.23 -15.33
CA ARG A 943 8.80 5.23 -16.42
C ARG A 943 9.89 4.19 -16.19
N GLY A 944 10.07 3.33 -17.19
CA GLY A 944 11.00 2.21 -17.15
C GLY A 944 10.61 1.12 -16.16
N GLN A 945 9.35 1.06 -15.72
CA GLN A 945 8.87 0.07 -14.75
C GLN A 945 7.95 -0.95 -15.39
N LEU A 946 7.82 -2.10 -14.72
CA LEU A 946 6.81 -3.10 -15.04
C LEU A 946 5.42 -2.54 -14.78
N VAL A 947 4.48 -2.80 -15.69
CA VAL A 947 3.05 -2.56 -15.54
C VAL A 947 2.34 -3.87 -15.80
N HIS A 948 1.46 -4.28 -14.89
CA HIS A 948 0.89 -5.62 -14.82
C HIS A 948 -0.57 -5.57 -14.42
N THR A 949 -1.39 -6.41 -15.05
CA THR A 949 -2.79 -6.61 -14.69
C THR A 949 -2.98 -7.84 -13.84
N ASP A 950 -3.71 -7.70 -12.74
CA ASP A 950 -4.06 -8.80 -11.85
C ASP A 950 -5.58 -8.86 -11.68
N ALA A 951 -6.16 -9.94 -12.21
CA ALA A 951 -7.60 -10.13 -12.24
C ALA A 951 -8.17 -10.41 -10.85
N GLY A 952 -7.39 -11.02 -9.94
CA GLY A 952 -7.82 -11.36 -8.59
C GLY A 952 -8.19 -10.14 -7.74
N PRO A 953 -7.27 -9.19 -7.52
CA PRO A 953 -7.49 -7.95 -6.79
C PRO A 953 -8.07 -6.81 -7.64
N ASN A 954 -8.39 -7.04 -8.92
CA ASN A 954 -9.04 -6.07 -9.82
C ASN A 954 -8.22 -4.81 -10.05
N THR A 955 -6.95 -4.98 -10.41
CA THR A 955 -5.98 -3.89 -10.49
C THR A 955 -5.03 -4.00 -11.67
N CYS A 956 -4.68 -2.87 -12.26
CA CYS A 956 -3.48 -2.70 -13.06
C CYS A 956 -2.50 -1.86 -12.24
N ARG A 957 -1.28 -2.36 -12.04
CA ARG A 957 -0.28 -1.76 -11.15
C ARG A 957 1.11 -1.82 -11.74
N ALA A 958 1.97 -0.95 -11.24
CA ALA A 958 3.38 -0.96 -11.55
C ALA A 958 4.24 -1.47 -10.40
N TYR A 959 5.44 -1.94 -10.75
CA TYR A 959 6.44 -2.40 -9.79
C TYR A 959 7.74 -1.60 -9.92
N PRO A 960 7.85 -0.39 -9.33
CA PRO A 960 9.10 0.34 -9.31
C PRO A 960 10.24 -0.48 -8.69
N VAL A 961 11.26 -0.77 -9.48
CA VAL A 961 12.43 -1.56 -9.07
C VAL A 961 13.60 -0.68 -8.62
N THR A 962 14.36 -1.17 -7.65
CA THR A 962 15.63 -0.60 -7.20
C THR A 962 16.69 -1.68 -7.12
N ALA A 963 17.92 -1.38 -7.54
CA ALA A 963 19.04 -2.31 -7.42
C ALA A 963 19.26 -2.70 -5.95
N SER A 964 19.44 -4.00 -5.68
CA SER A 964 19.62 -4.57 -4.35
C SER A 964 20.61 -5.74 -4.42
N GLY A 965 21.89 -5.45 -4.16
CA GLY A 965 22.97 -6.42 -4.38
C GLY A 965 23.03 -6.84 -5.85
N ALA A 966 23.14 -8.15 -6.10
CA ALA A 966 23.15 -8.73 -7.45
C ALA A 966 21.75 -8.88 -8.09
N GLY A 967 20.71 -8.34 -7.45
CA GLY A 967 19.32 -8.40 -7.94
C GLY A 967 18.59 -7.08 -7.74
N TRP A 968 17.28 -7.16 -7.57
CA TRP A 968 16.41 -6.00 -7.38
C TRP A 968 15.51 -6.19 -6.16
N SER A 969 15.08 -5.08 -5.60
CA SER A 969 13.89 -4.99 -4.75
C SER A 969 12.81 -4.20 -5.50
N ALA A 970 11.54 -4.44 -5.18
CA ALA A 970 10.42 -3.76 -5.81
C ALA A 970 9.36 -3.37 -4.78
N ARG A 971 8.54 -2.38 -5.12
CA ARG A 971 7.32 -2.00 -4.37
C ARG A 971 6.12 -1.96 -5.31
N MET A 972 4.92 -2.06 -4.76
CA MET A 972 3.68 -1.97 -5.56
C MET A 972 3.18 -0.53 -5.64
N VAL A 973 2.72 -0.12 -6.83
CA VAL A 973 2.05 1.17 -7.05
C VAL A 973 0.86 0.92 -7.96
N ASP A 974 -0.35 1.08 -7.46
CA ASP A 974 -1.55 0.95 -8.29
C ASP A 974 -1.59 2.07 -9.35
N LEU A 975 -1.93 1.68 -10.59
CA LEU A 975 -2.04 2.58 -11.74
C LEU A 975 -3.51 2.80 -12.09
N LEU A 976 -4.31 1.72 -12.11
CA LEU A 976 -5.74 1.73 -12.38
C LEU A 976 -6.44 0.64 -11.56
N THR A 977 -7.37 1.04 -10.71
CA THR A 977 -8.25 0.17 -9.93
C THR A 977 -9.71 0.52 -10.23
N ALA A 978 -10.65 -0.35 -9.86
CA ALA A 978 -12.05 -0.02 -9.93
C ALA A 978 -12.80 -0.54 -8.71
N ASP A 979 -13.73 0.27 -8.20
CA ASP A 979 -14.77 -0.16 -7.27
C ASP A 979 -15.95 -0.83 -8.01
N ASP A 980 -15.65 -1.54 -9.10
CA ASP A 980 -16.57 -2.41 -9.82
C ASP A 980 -16.15 -3.87 -9.58
N SER A 981 -17.02 -4.63 -8.91
CA SER A 981 -16.78 -6.05 -8.62
C SER A 981 -16.68 -6.94 -9.87
N TRP A 982 -16.99 -6.41 -11.06
CA TRP A 982 -16.85 -7.09 -12.36
C TRP A 982 -15.61 -6.68 -13.14
N TYR A 983 -14.88 -5.63 -12.73
CA TYR A 983 -13.65 -5.23 -13.40
C TYR A 983 -12.60 -6.34 -13.26
N ARG A 984 -12.17 -6.92 -14.38
CA ARG A 984 -11.22 -8.03 -14.45
C ARG A 984 -10.17 -7.71 -15.51
N PRO A 985 -9.13 -6.94 -15.14
CA PRO A 985 -8.12 -6.57 -16.10
C PRO A 985 -7.38 -7.84 -16.54
N SER A 986 -7.30 -8.05 -17.85
CA SER A 986 -6.75 -9.26 -18.46
C SER A 986 -5.41 -9.03 -19.16
N ASP A 987 -5.14 -7.80 -19.62
CA ASP A 987 -3.87 -7.46 -20.26
C ASP A 987 -3.62 -5.95 -20.31
N CYS A 988 -2.39 -5.51 -20.52
CA CYS A 988 -2.03 -4.11 -20.78
C CYS A 988 -0.90 -3.93 -21.79
N CYS A 989 -1.02 -2.93 -22.66
CA CYS A 989 -0.05 -2.63 -23.73
C CYS A 989 0.18 -1.13 -23.92
N VAL A 990 1.34 -0.75 -24.48
CA VAL A 990 1.72 0.66 -24.68
C VAL A 990 1.50 1.08 -26.13
N GLY A 991 0.76 2.17 -26.33
CA GLY A 991 0.52 2.78 -27.63
C GLY A 991 1.70 3.61 -28.15
N PRO A 992 1.74 3.96 -29.45
CA PRO A 992 2.87 4.71 -30.04
C PRO A 992 3.06 6.11 -29.45
N ASP A 993 1.99 6.72 -28.93
CA ASP A 993 1.99 8.01 -28.22
C ASP A 993 2.48 7.89 -26.76
N GLY A 994 2.70 6.67 -26.26
CA GLY A 994 3.06 6.40 -24.87
C GLY A 994 1.86 6.27 -23.92
N SER A 995 0.62 6.27 -24.42
CA SER A 995 -0.55 5.92 -23.60
C SER A 995 -0.58 4.43 -23.28
N LEU A 996 -1.19 4.06 -22.15
CA LEU A 996 -1.36 2.66 -21.76
C LEU A 996 -2.79 2.22 -22.08
N TYR A 997 -2.95 1.08 -22.74
CA TYR A 997 -4.22 0.42 -22.95
C TYR A 997 -4.35 -0.74 -21.97
N VAL A 998 -5.51 -0.88 -21.33
CA VAL A 998 -5.82 -1.96 -20.38
C VAL A 998 -7.06 -2.68 -20.85
N ALA A 999 -6.94 -3.98 -21.10
CA ALA A 999 -8.05 -4.86 -21.43
C ALA A 999 -8.75 -5.34 -20.16
N ASP A 1000 -10.07 -5.45 -20.22
CA ASP A 1000 -10.94 -5.88 -19.14
C ASP A 1000 -11.89 -6.96 -19.66
N TRP A 1001 -11.71 -8.18 -19.15
CA TRP A 1001 -12.58 -9.32 -19.46
C TRP A 1001 -14.03 -9.04 -19.07
N TYR A 1002 -14.23 -8.29 -17.98
CA TYR A 1002 -15.50 -7.94 -17.37
C TYR A 1002 -16.32 -9.14 -16.86
N ASP A 1003 -15.94 -9.70 -15.71
CA ASP A 1003 -16.54 -10.90 -15.10
C ASP A 1003 -16.59 -10.79 -13.55
N PRO A 1004 -17.62 -11.31 -12.86
CA PRO A 1004 -17.68 -11.24 -11.40
C PRO A 1004 -16.83 -12.32 -10.69
N GLY A 1005 -16.34 -13.33 -11.42
CA GLY A 1005 -15.45 -14.37 -10.95
C GLY A 1005 -14.01 -14.15 -11.40
N VAL A 1006 -13.12 -15.06 -11.02
CA VAL A 1006 -11.71 -15.01 -11.38
C VAL A 1006 -11.29 -16.38 -11.90
N GLY A 1007 -10.57 -16.39 -13.03
CA GLY A 1007 -10.11 -17.60 -13.69
C GLY A 1007 -11.23 -18.42 -14.32
N GLY A 1008 -10.85 -19.36 -15.18
CA GLY A 1008 -11.83 -20.17 -15.93
C GLY A 1008 -12.62 -21.19 -15.09
N HIS A 1009 -12.42 -21.25 -13.77
CA HIS A 1009 -13.12 -22.15 -12.84
C HIS A 1009 -14.32 -21.48 -12.15
N ALA A 1010 -14.37 -20.14 -12.14
CA ALA A 1010 -15.39 -19.37 -11.44
C ALA A 1010 -16.06 -18.29 -12.31
N MET A 1011 -15.90 -18.35 -13.64
CA MET A 1011 -16.53 -17.41 -14.59
C MET A 1011 -18.03 -17.27 -14.33
N GLY A 1012 -18.47 -16.03 -14.10
CA GLY A 1012 -19.86 -15.70 -13.82
C GLY A 1012 -20.63 -15.13 -15.01
N ASP A 1013 -19.95 -14.70 -16.06
CA ASP A 1013 -20.48 -14.20 -17.34
C ASP A 1013 -21.02 -15.31 -18.26
N ASN A 1014 -21.66 -16.32 -17.69
CA ASN A 1014 -21.95 -17.65 -18.21
C ASN A 1014 -22.94 -17.79 -19.39
N THR A 1015 -23.28 -16.72 -20.11
CA THR A 1015 -24.15 -16.77 -21.31
C THR A 1015 -23.68 -15.78 -22.36
N PRO A 1016 -23.97 -16.02 -23.66
CA PRO A 1016 -23.69 -15.04 -24.72
C PRO A 1016 -24.22 -13.62 -24.46
N ALA A 1017 -25.30 -13.50 -23.70
CA ALA A 1017 -25.93 -12.21 -23.39
C ALA A 1017 -25.27 -11.48 -22.20
N THR A 1018 -24.48 -12.18 -21.39
CA THR A 1018 -23.78 -11.65 -20.22
C THR A 1018 -22.29 -11.45 -20.46
N MET A 1019 -21.71 -12.12 -21.47
CA MET A 1019 -20.34 -11.93 -21.93
C MET A 1019 -20.13 -10.51 -22.46
N ARG A 1020 -19.18 -9.79 -21.87
CA ARG A 1020 -18.86 -8.39 -22.15
C ARG A 1020 -17.35 -8.25 -22.35
N GLY A 1021 -16.85 -7.05 -22.63
CA GLY A 1021 -15.42 -6.84 -22.79
C GLY A 1021 -15.11 -5.39 -23.12
N ARG A 1022 -14.08 -4.84 -22.46
CA ARG A 1022 -13.78 -3.42 -22.53
C ARG A 1022 -12.28 -3.17 -22.65
N ILE A 1023 -11.93 -2.09 -23.31
CA ILE A 1023 -10.57 -1.56 -23.39
C ILE A 1023 -10.60 -0.14 -22.83
N TYR A 1024 -9.73 0.13 -21.87
CA TYR A 1024 -9.53 1.46 -21.31
C TYR A 1024 -8.19 2.02 -21.79
N ARG A 1025 -8.14 3.33 -21.99
CA ARG A 1025 -6.92 4.08 -22.30
C ARG A 1025 -6.56 4.96 -21.11
N VAL A 1026 -5.32 4.87 -20.66
CA VAL A 1026 -4.75 5.67 -19.57
C VAL A 1026 -3.69 6.61 -20.13
N ALA A 1027 -3.89 7.91 -19.92
CA ALA A 1027 -2.99 8.98 -20.35
C ALA A 1027 -3.20 10.23 -19.47
N PRO A 1028 -2.30 11.24 -19.49
CA PRO A 1028 -2.55 12.49 -18.79
C PRO A 1028 -3.86 13.18 -19.22
N THR A 1029 -4.49 13.90 -18.30
CA THR A 1029 -5.77 14.59 -18.57
C THR A 1029 -5.66 15.51 -19.79
N GLY A 1030 -6.57 15.35 -20.76
CA GLY A 1030 -6.62 16.15 -21.99
C GLY A 1030 -5.58 15.78 -23.04
N HIS A 1031 -4.77 14.75 -22.82
CA HIS A 1031 -3.84 14.24 -23.83
C HIS A 1031 -4.60 13.51 -24.95
N LYS A 1032 -4.47 14.04 -26.17
CA LYS A 1032 -5.06 13.46 -27.37
C LYS A 1032 -4.16 12.35 -27.93
N PRO A 1033 -4.72 11.22 -28.39
CA PRO A 1033 -3.95 10.20 -29.09
C PRO A 1033 -3.21 10.78 -30.30
N ASP A 1034 -1.95 10.38 -30.46
CA ASP A 1034 -1.16 10.68 -31.65
C ASP A 1034 -0.20 9.53 -31.95
N ALA A 1035 -0.61 8.61 -32.82
CA ALA A 1035 0.26 7.52 -33.22
C ALA A 1035 1.48 8.01 -34.06
N GLY A 1036 1.41 9.23 -34.62
CA GLY A 1036 2.37 9.72 -35.60
C GLY A 1036 2.36 8.91 -36.90
N ALA A 1037 2.96 9.47 -37.95
CA ALA A 1037 3.26 8.71 -39.16
C ALA A 1037 4.62 8.02 -39.00
N ILE A 1038 4.64 6.69 -39.02
CA ILE A 1038 5.88 5.91 -39.04
C ILE A 1038 6.30 5.68 -40.50
N ASP A 1039 7.39 6.33 -40.91
CA ASP A 1039 8.05 6.12 -42.19
C ASP A 1039 9.45 5.55 -41.97
N VAL A 1040 9.65 4.30 -42.38
CA VAL A 1040 10.92 3.58 -42.24
C VAL A 1040 11.70 3.48 -43.55
N ALA A 1041 11.36 4.27 -44.57
CA ALA A 1041 12.01 4.26 -45.88
C ALA A 1041 13.46 4.77 -45.86
N THR A 1042 13.88 5.44 -44.79
CA THR A 1042 15.26 5.92 -44.58
C THR A 1042 15.80 5.45 -43.22
N PRO A 1043 17.14 5.38 -43.04
CA PRO A 1043 17.71 5.07 -41.74
C PRO A 1043 17.24 5.99 -40.61
N ASP A 1044 17.12 7.30 -40.85
CA ASP A 1044 16.67 8.26 -39.82
C ASP A 1044 15.20 8.04 -39.45
N GLY A 1045 14.35 7.77 -40.44
CA GLY A 1045 12.94 7.41 -40.21
C GLY A 1045 12.79 6.10 -39.44
N ALA A 1046 13.63 5.11 -39.75
CA ALA A 1046 13.66 3.84 -39.03
C ALA A 1046 14.19 3.98 -37.58
N VAL A 1047 15.17 4.87 -37.34
CA VAL A 1047 15.60 5.26 -35.98
C VAL A 1047 14.46 5.98 -35.23
N ALA A 1048 13.69 6.85 -35.89
CA ALA A 1048 12.53 7.49 -35.27
C ALA A 1048 11.49 6.45 -34.82
N ALA A 1049 11.24 5.40 -35.62
CA ALA A 1049 10.38 4.29 -35.22
C ALA A 1049 10.95 3.51 -34.02
N LEU A 1050 12.27 3.30 -33.97
CA LEU A 1050 12.96 2.63 -32.85
C LEU A 1050 12.91 3.42 -31.52
N ARG A 1051 12.69 4.73 -31.58
CA ARG A 1051 12.48 5.59 -30.40
C ARG A 1051 11.10 5.43 -29.77
N SER A 1052 10.12 4.94 -30.52
CA SER A 1052 8.75 4.75 -30.01
C SER A 1052 8.74 3.83 -28.77
N PRO A 1053 7.86 4.08 -27.79
CA PRO A 1053 7.64 3.15 -26.69
C PRO A 1053 6.85 1.90 -27.11
N ASN A 1054 6.18 1.94 -28.27
CA ASN A 1054 5.38 0.84 -28.79
C ASN A 1054 6.24 -0.25 -29.45
N GLN A 1055 5.95 -1.52 -29.15
CA GLN A 1055 6.73 -2.65 -29.67
C GLN A 1055 6.59 -2.84 -31.18
N ALA A 1056 5.39 -2.70 -31.74
CA ALA A 1056 5.16 -2.86 -33.18
C ALA A 1056 5.91 -1.78 -33.99
N ALA A 1057 5.94 -0.53 -33.52
CA ALA A 1057 6.74 0.55 -34.09
C ALA A 1057 8.25 0.23 -34.04
N ARG A 1058 8.74 -0.25 -32.89
CA ARG A 1058 10.15 -0.66 -32.73
C ARG A 1058 10.51 -1.80 -33.68
N PHE A 1059 9.63 -2.78 -33.86
CA PHE A 1059 9.84 -3.86 -34.82
C PHE A 1059 10.02 -3.34 -36.26
N LEU A 1060 9.17 -2.43 -36.71
CA LEU A 1060 9.30 -1.84 -38.05
C LEU A 1060 10.63 -1.11 -38.23
N GLY A 1061 11.03 -0.32 -37.23
CA GLY A 1061 12.33 0.36 -37.20
C GLY A 1061 13.49 -0.63 -37.23
N TRP A 1062 13.45 -1.64 -36.37
CA TRP A 1062 14.48 -2.69 -36.29
C TRP A 1062 14.63 -3.44 -37.61
N ARG A 1063 13.51 -3.90 -38.20
CA ARG A 1063 13.50 -4.62 -39.48
C ARG A 1063 14.09 -3.79 -40.62
N ALA A 1064 13.72 -2.51 -40.70
CA ALA A 1064 14.25 -1.61 -41.72
C ALA A 1064 15.75 -1.33 -41.52
N LEU A 1065 16.19 -1.04 -40.30
CA LEU A 1065 17.61 -0.79 -39.97
C LEU A 1065 18.49 -2.01 -40.28
N SER A 1066 18.03 -3.21 -39.91
CA SER A 1066 18.69 -4.47 -40.28
C SER A 1066 18.76 -4.63 -41.80
N GLY A 1067 17.70 -4.27 -42.53
CA GLY A 1067 17.65 -4.31 -43.99
C GLY A 1067 18.61 -3.32 -44.69
N PHE A 1068 18.82 -2.14 -44.11
CA PHE A 1068 19.81 -1.17 -44.61
C PHE A 1068 21.26 -1.63 -44.38
N GLY A 1069 21.50 -2.52 -43.40
CA GLY A 1069 22.83 -2.99 -43.05
C GLY A 1069 23.77 -1.82 -42.72
N VAL A 1070 24.98 -1.82 -43.29
CA VAL A 1070 26.01 -0.80 -43.00
C VAL A 1070 25.52 0.63 -43.30
N ALA A 1071 24.56 0.82 -44.20
CA ALA A 1071 23.99 2.15 -44.48
C ALA A 1071 23.22 2.74 -43.29
N ALA A 1072 22.77 1.93 -42.33
CA ALA A 1072 22.14 2.41 -41.09
C ALA A 1072 23.15 2.93 -40.06
N GLN A 1073 24.45 2.63 -40.23
CA GLN A 1073 25.46 2.92 -39.21
C GLN A 1073 25.50 4.40 -38.78
N PRO A 1074 25.46 5.42 -39.67
CA PRO A 1074 25.49 6.81 -39.23
C PRO A 1074 24.34 7.17 -38.29
N ALA A 1075 23.11 6.78 -38.62
CA ALA A 1075 21.91 7.05 -37.82
C ALA A 1075 21.93 6.29 -36.48
N LEU A 1076 22.40 5.05 -36.48
CA LEU A 1076 22.55 4.24 -35.27
C LEU A 1076 23.66 4.78 -34.34
N VAL A 1077 24.76 5.31 -34.89
CA VAL A 1077 25.82 5.94 -34.10
C VAL A 1077 25.32 7.24 -33.44
N GLU A 1078 24.45 7.98 -34.13
CA GLU A 1078 23.78 9.14 -33.54
C GLU A 1078 22.86 8.71 -32.38
N LEU A 1079 22.05 7.67 -32.56
CA LEU A 1079 21.20 7.11 -31.49
C LEU A 1079 22.02 6.56 -30.31
N TRP A 1080 23.20 5.98 -30.56
CA TRP A 1080 24.12 5.53 -29.50
C TRP A 1080 24.61 6.68 -28.60
N GLY A 1081 24.63 7.90 -29.12
CA GLY A 1081 24.98 9.12 -28.39
C GLY A 1081 23.84 9.77 -27.61
N ASP A 1082 22.64 9.16 -27.56
CA ASP A 1082 21.48 9.70 -26.86
C ASP A 1082 21.70 9.78 -25.34
N ALA A 1083 20.93 10.62 -24.64
CA ALA A 1083 21.00 10.74 -23.19
C ALA A 1083 20.28 9.60 -22.46
N ASP A 1084 19.27 8.98 -23.09
CA ASP A 1084 18.54 7.85 -22.51
C ASP A 1084 19.28 6.53 -22.76
N PRO A 1085 19.76 5.81 -21.72
CA PRO A 1085 20.45 4.54 -21.88
C PRO A 1085 19.63 3.47 -22.60
N ARG A 1086 18.29 3.51 -22.57
CA ARG A 1086 17.44 2.56 -23.32
C ARG A 1086 17.58 2.74 -24.81
N LEU A 1087 17.59 3.98 -25.28
CA LEU A 1087 17.76 4.29 -26.70
C LEU A 1087 19.15 3.89 -27.19
N ARG A 1088 20.16 4.10 -26.34
CA ARG A 1088 21.53 3.63 -26.58
C ARG A 1088 21.58 2.09 -26.65
N ALA A 1089 20.90 1.39 -25.75
CA ALA A 1089 20.81 -0.08 -25.78
C ALA A 1089 20.18 -0.58 -27.09
N ARG A 1090 19.07 0.02 -27.51
CA ARG A 1090 18.41 -0.29 -28.81
C ARG A 1090 19.37 -0.09 -29.98
N ALA A 1091 20.18 0.98 -29.97
CA ALA A 1091 21.22 1.20 -30.97
C ALA A 1091 22.32 0.13 -30.92
N LEU A 1092 22.78 -0.23 -29.72
CA LEU A 1092 23.88 -1.16 -29.50
C LEU A 1092 23.58 -2.56 -30.05
N TRP A 1093 22.36 -3.07 -29.85
CA TRP A 1093 21.92 -4.35 -30.43
C TRP A 1093 22.08 -4.37 -31.96
N LEU A 1094 21.62 -3.33 -32.65
CA LEU A 1094 21.70 -3.22 -34.11
C LEU A 1094 23.11 -2.93 -34.61
N LEU A 1095 23.87 -2.06 -33.92
CA LEU A 1095 25.25 -1.75 -34.26
C LEU A 1095 26.15 -2.99 -34.17
N ALA A 1096 25.94 -3.84 -33.16
CA ALA A 1096 26.67 -5.09 -33.02
C ALA A 1096 26.19 -6.18 -34.01
N ALA A 1097 24.97 -6.07 -34.54
CA ALA A 1097 24.47 -6.94 -35.60
C ALA A 1097 25.00 -6.57 -37.00
N LEU A 1098 25.61 -5.39 -37.17
CA LEU A 1098 26.20 -5.00 -38.46
C LEU A 1098 27.40 -5.89 -38.83
N PRO A 1099 27.56 -6.25 -40.12
CA PRO A 1099 28.68 -7.04 -40.59
C PRO A 1099 30.04 -6.45 -40.18
N ASP A 1100 30.92 -7.29 -39.62
CA ASP A 1100 32.28 -6.94 -39.19
C ASP A 1100 32.38 -5.78 -38.18
N GLN A 1101 31.28 -5.37 -37.52
CA GLN A 1101 31.29 -4.31 -36.50
C GLN A 1101 31.07 -4.83 -35.07
N ALA A 1102 30.65 -6.08 -34.89
CA ALA A 1102 30.26 -6.64 -33.60
C ALA A 1102 31.26 -6.39 -32.46
N GLN A 1103 32.51 -6.83 -32.64
CA GLN A 1103 33.53 -6.71 -31.60
C GLN A 1103 33.78 -5.25 -31.18
N ARG A 1104 33.78 -4.32 -32.14
CA ARG A 1104 33.95 -2.88 -31.88
C ARG A 1104 32.87 -2.35 -30.95
N TRP A 1105 31.61 -2.72 -31.19
CA TRP A 1105 30.48 -2.20 -30.42
C TRP A 1105 30.28 -2.94 -29.10
N ILE A 1106 30.61 -4.24 -29.03
CA ILE A 1106 30.73 -4.97 -27.77
C ILE A 1106 31.78 -4.30 -26.87
N ASP A 1107 32.97 -4.00 -27.40
CA ASP A 1107 34.02 -3.32 -26.64
C ASP A 1107 33.62 -1.90 -26.23
N ALA A 1108 32.90 -1.16 -27.10
CA ALA A 1108 32.36 0.15 -26.75
C ALA A 1108 31.36 0.05 -25.59
N GLY A 1109 30.35 -0.82 -25.69
CA GLY A 1109 29.33 -1.03 -24.66
C GLY A 1109 29.93 -1.52 -23.33
N ALA A 1110 30.95 -2.37 -23.37
CA ALA A 1110 31.65 -2.87 -22.18
C ALA A 1110 32.41 -1.79 -21.40
N THR A 1111 32.63 -0.60 -22.00
CA THR A 1111 33.33 0.53 -21.36
C THR A 1111 32.41 1.67 -20.95
N GLU A 1112 31.11 1.51 -21.12
CA GLU A 1112 30.13 2.53 -20.77
C GLU A 1112 30.04 2.77 -19.26
N GLY A 1113 29.71 4.00 -18.87
CA GLY A 1113 29.51 4.36 -17.46
C GLY A 1113 28.23 3.75 -16.87
N ASP A 1114 27.22 3.53 -17.72
CA ASP A 1114 25.95 2.91 -17.33
C ASP A 1114 26.10 1.37 -17.26
N PRO A 1115 25.80 0.72 -16.11
CA PRO A 1115 25.93 -0.72 -15.96
C PRO A 1115 25.03 -1.53 -16.89
N ASP A 1116 23.84 -1.04 -17.22
CA ASP A 1116 22.89 -1.77 -18.06
C ASP A 1116 23.42 -1.90 -19.50
N LEU A 1117 24.15 -0.90 -19.99
CA LEU A 1117 24.83 -0.96 -21.29
C LEU A 1117 26.00 -1.96 -21.32
N ARG A 1118 26.71 -2.11 -20.20
CA ARG A 1118 27.75 -3.14 -20.06
C ARG A 1118 27.13 -4.53 -20.03
N VAL A 1119 25.97 -4.69 -19.38
CA VAL A 1119 25.16 -5.91 -19.41
C VAL A 1119 24.69 -6.23 -20.84
N VAL A 1120 24.23 -5.23 -21.61
CA VAL A 1120 23.88 -5.44 -23.03
C VAL A 1120 25.07 -5.97 -23.83
N ALA A 1121 26.26 -5.39 -23.67
CA ALA A 1121 27.47 -5.87 -24.36
C ALA A 1121 27.80 -7.33 -24.01
N LEU A 1122 27.69 -7.71 -22.73
CA LEU A 1122 27.85 -9.10 -22.27
C LEU A 1122 26.80 -10.03 -22.90
N ARG A 1123 25.54 -9.62 -22.92
CA ARG A 1123 24.45 -10.41 -23.54
C ARG A 1123 24.70 -10.59 -25.03
N ILE A 1124 25.09 -9.55 -25.76
CA ILE A 1124 25.43 -9.62 -27.19
C ILE A 1124 26.56 -10.63 -27.42
N ALA A 1125 27.68 -10.51 -26.69
CA ALA A 1125 28.81 -11.42 -26.81
C ALA A 1125 28.41 -12.88 -26.55
N ARG A 1126 27.61 -13.10 -25.49
CA ARG A 1126 27.08 -14.42 -25.13
C ARG A 1126 26.20 -15.01 -26.22
N GLN A 1127 25.26 -14.25 -26.74
CA GLN A 1127 24.32 -14.71 -27.77
C GLN A 1127 25.00 -15.05 -29.11
N ARG A 1128 26.14 -14.41 -29.39
CA ARG A 1128 26.96 -14.66 -30.57
C ARG A 1128 27.91 -15.85 -30.41
N GLY A 1129 28.09 -16.34 -29.18
CA GLY A 1129 29.10 -17.35 -28.85
C GLY A 1129 30.53 -16.82 -28.90
N ASP A 1130 30.71 -15.51 -28.69
CA ASP A 1130 32.03 -14.89 -28.57
C ASP A 1130 32.70 -15.31 -27.23
N ASP A 1131 33.99 -15.03 -27.05
CA ASP A 1131 34.71 -15.35 -25.80
C ASP A 1131 34.28 -14.41 -24.66
N VAL A 1132 33.20 -14.81 -23.97
CA VAL A 1132 32.66 -14.09 -22.82
C VAL A 1132 33.59 -14.08 -21.63
N VAL A 1133 34.50 -15.05 -21.48
CA VAL A 1133 35.41 -15.11 -20.33
C VAL A 1133 36.37 -13.93 -20.36
N THR A 1134 37.00 -13.67 -21.51
CA THR A 1134 37.86 -12.49 -21.69
C THR A 1134 37.11 -11.18 -21.45
N LEU A 1135 35.83 -11.09 -21.84
CA LEU A 1135 35.01 -9.91 -21.56
C LEU A 1135 34.71 -9.76 -20.07
N VAL A 1136 34.33 -10.84 -19.38
CA VAL A 1136 34.04 -10.84 -17.92
C VAL A 1136 35.30 -10.55 -17.10
N GLU A 1137 36.48 -11.05 -17.49
CA GLU A 1137 37.75 -10.75 -16.81
C GLU A 1137 38.04 -9.23 -16.78
N ARG A 1138 37.60 -8.48 -17.79
CA ARG A 1138 37.72 -7.01 -17.82
C ARG A 1138 36.72 -6.30 -16.88
N LEU A 1139 35.64 -6.98 -16.52
CA LEU A 1139 34.53 -6.45 -15.73
C LEU A 1139 34.51 -7.01 -14.29
N ILE A 1140 35.47 -7.86 -13.91
CA ILE A 1140 35.48 -8.50 -12.59
C ILE A 1140 35.65 -7.50 -11.44
N ASP A 1141 36.34 -6.38 -11.71
CA ASP A 1141 36.55 -5.28 -10.78
C ASP A 1141 35.53 -4.14 -10.97
N ASP A 1142 34.46 -4.39 -11.74
CA ASP A 1142 33.41 -3.40 -11.98
C ASP A 1142 32.68 -3.09 -10.66
N PRO A 1143 32.50 -1.81 -10.28
CA PRO A 1143 31.84 -1.46 -9.03
C PRO A 1143 30.36 -1.86 -8.96
N SER A 1144 29.74 -2.26 -10.07
CA SER A 1144 28.38 -2.81 -10.09
C SER A 1144 28.32 -4.35 -10.07
N ALA A 1145 29.46 -5.04 -10.05
CA ALA A 1145 29.55 -6.52 -10.03
C ALA A 1145 29.44 -7.12 -8.62
#